data_AF-A2D7Q0-F1
#
_entry.id   AF-A2D7Q0-F1
#
_cell.length_a   1.000
_cell.length_b   1.000
_cell.length_c   1.000
_cell.angle_alpha   90.00
_cell.angle_beta   90.00
_cell.angle_gamma   90.00
#
_symmetry.space_group_name_H-M   'P 1'
#
loop_
_entity.id
_entity.type
_entity.pdbx_description
1 polymer ?
#
loop_
_entity_poly.entity_id
_entity_poly.type
_entity_poly.pdbx_seq_one_letter_code
_entity_poly.pdbx_strand_id
1 'polypeptide(L)'
;MGECTKLLKISNRAFYNCTKLTSIIMPPCITSLGTGCFHRTLSLKRIDFPDSLETIPGWDGKDYNEFHYSGISEISIGKNSNLTYIGVDTFAYSKLKYFTIPSKLKMHDGSCLEGCPIISITIDERNPYYKTDGTSIFSGSGFSNLFYVSSALTGTYQIPTFIKTIGDSAFRNGNISKIILTSNVTTLDNWCFDNTQITEFTFTDQIKSIGTWVFGGCKKLASVTLNENIKKIPDRMFSSCERLASINIPSNLASIGAGAFSGCSLLKSITLPKTLTELGDGAFTDTGEINITSLSPAFYSENFLTYKNNKEILILYTDSNTNNDLSIISDCKSIGDLTFYNKKLRDVTFQSEDPEINLTIGNQAFQSSTIRSIIFPPGLISIGINAFDSCVSLKNVTFKGNKIKNIPNYCFKDNINLEHIALPSSIESIGEYAFYNSGLSSANLANSGCVVDIKCFMGSSISELTIGTSIPHQLCQYCVFLETLNLKIGVSVIGPYSFDGCTSLKGFTIPKTLTSIKGFAFQTCTSLSTVYMSGECTLSRVDGGCFYECFSLTEIILPPSDQRYRFENGALTNYDQTNLIVFLPYSGVKNFIVPMTMRTIGQCAFMGSPSLIRVFFNGNNIQTIDYQAFKDCKNLNLVFFSSSSIKTIGDQAFDGCTLLRKCGSFSTPSNAQKIIIEQGKIPSIAFQDDCGLMISCKHIQYPEISSSYLYPFISLSFHISIYVIKIVCNIFS
;
A
#
# COMPACT_ATOMS: atom_id res chain seq x y z
N MET A 1 15.06 -3.63 42.41
CA MET A 1 15.28 -4.29 41.10
C MET A 1 16.74 -4.05 40.75
N GLY A 2 17.49 -5.10 40.40
CA GLY A 2 18.91 -4.94 40.03
C GLY A 2 19.06 -3.98 38.85
N GLU A 3 20.17 -3.24 38.80
CA GLU A 3 20.46 -2.31 37.71
C GLU A 3 20.46 -3.08 36.38
N CYS A 4 19.46 -2.81 35.54
CA CYS A 4 19.45 -3.32 34.18
C CYS A 4 20.61 -2.64 33.45
N THR A 5 21.69 -3.38 33.16
CA THR A 5 22.92 -2.84 32.53
C THR A 5 23.05 -3.17 31.05
N LYS A 6 22.18 -4.04 30.52
CA LYS A 6 22.28 -4.54 29.14
C LYS A 6 21.32 -3.87 28.16
N LEU A 7 20.26 -3.22 28.64
CA LEU A 7 19.28 -2.56 27.77
C LEU A 7 19.77 -1.16 27.44
N LEU A 8 20.56 -1.03 26.38
CA LEU A 8 21.15 0.24 25.97
C LEU A 8 20.23 1.07 25.07
N LYS A 9 19.24 0.44 24.44
CA LYS A 9 18.33 1.10 23.48
C LYS A 9 16.89 0.62 23.64
N ILE A 10 15.94 1.54 23.50
CA ILE A 10 14.53 1.22 23.26
C ILE A 10 14.33 1.07 21.75
N SER A 11 13.81 -0.07 21.28
CA SER A 11 13.63 -0.34 19.86
C SER A 11 12.62 0.59 19.19
N ASN A 12 12.69 0.71 17.86
CA ASN A 12 11.72 1.47 17.06
C ASN A 12 10.30 0.96 17.38
N ARG A 13 9.34 1.90 17.48
CA ARG A 13 7.92 1.61 17.71
C ARG A 13 7.59 0.77 18.96
N ALA A 14 8.50 0.66 19.95
CA ALA A 14 8.32 -0.21 21.12
C ALA A 14 7.02 0.04 21.91
N PHE A 15 6.62 1.31 22.05
CA PHE A 15 5.36 1.73 22.68
C PHE A 15 4.48 2.53 21.71
N TYR A 16 4.61 2.25 20.41
CA TYR A 16 3.82 2.89 19.36
C TYR A 16 2.32 2.73 19.65
N ASN A 17 1.60 3.86 19.67
CA ASN A 17 0.16 3.91 19.88
C ASN A 17 -0.30 3.27 21.21
N CYS A 18 0.58 3.20 22.23
CA CYS A 18 0.21 2.84 23.59
C CYS A 18 -0.53 4.00 24.27
N THR A 19 -1.75 4.29 23.81
CA THR A 19 -2.53 5.48 24.21
C THR A 19 -2.87 5.54 25.70
N LYS A 20 -2.83 4.40 26.41
CA LYS A 20 -3.08 4.28 27.86
C LYS A 20 -1.82 4.25 28.73
N LEU A 21 -0.62 4.29 28.14
CA LEU A 21 0.63 4.33 28.91
C LEU A 21 0.69 5.65 29.70
N THR A 22 0.74 5.59 31.04
CA THR A 22 0.73 6.78 31.90
C THR A 22 2.10 7.17 32.44
N SER A 23 3.01 6.21 32.56
CA SER A 23 4.33 6.39 33.15
C SER A 23 5.30 5.35 32.61
N ILE A 24 6.57 5.70 32.53
CA ILE A 24 7.67 4.78 32.26
C ILE A 24 8.88 5.17 33.12
N ILE A 25 9.59 4.16 33.61
CA ILE A 25 10.87 4.34 34.29
C ILE A 25 11.93 3.79 33.36
N MET A 26 12.81 4.66 32.84
CA MET A 26 13.91 4.23 31.98
C MET A 26 15.06 3.66 32.81
N PRO A 27 15.68 2.55 32.38
CA PRO A 27 16.93 2.09 32.99
C PRO A 27 18.04 3.16 32.88
N PRO A 28 18.89 3.31 33.91
CA PRO A 28 19.99 4.30 33.90
C PRO A 28 21.09 4.07 32.85
N CYS A 29 21.06 2.96 32.10
CA CYS A 29 22.05 2.63 31.07
C CYS A 29 21.57 2.92 29.64
N ILE A 30 20.34 3.42 29.45
CA ILE A 30 19.81 3.71 28.11
C ILE A 30 20.64 4.83 27.48
N THR A 31 21.23 4.58 26.31
CA THR A 31 22.02 5.56 25.56
C THR A 31 21.29 6.12 24.34
N SER A 32 20.26 5.43 23.83
CA SER A 32 19.48 5.92 22.68
C SER A 32 18.03 5.43 22.67
N LEU A 33 17.17 6.19 21.99
CA LEU A 33 15.80 5.79 21.66
C LEU A 33 15.70 5.38 20.18
N GLY A 34 14.73 4.53 19.85
CA GLY A 34 14.38 4.14 18.48
C GLY A 34 13.31 5.06 17.91
N THR A 35 13.18 5.14 16.59
CA THR A 35 12.18 6.00 15.93
C THR A 35 10.76 5.60 16.31
N GLY A 36 9.94 6.58 16.67
CA GLY A 36 8.52 6.42 16.98
C GLY A 36 8.24 5.50 18.18
N CYS A 37 9.20 5.26 19.06
CA CYS A 37 9.05 4.37 20.19
C CYS A 37 8.00 4.86 21.19
N PHE A 38 7.75 6.17 21.34
CA PHE A 38 6.62 6.71 22.12
C PHE A 38 5.62 7.52 21.28
N HIS A 39 5.53 7.25 19.98
CA HIS A 39 4.56 7.91 19.10
C HIS A 39 3.11 7.69 19.58
N ARG A 40 2.30 8.76 19.63
CA ARG A 40 0.89 8.71 20.07
C ARG A 40 0.65 8.10 21.47
N THR A 41 1.57 8.30 22.40
CA THR A 41 1.40 7.95 23.82
C THR A 41 0.57 9.01 24.56
N LEU A 42 -0.74 9.06 24.26
CA LEU A 42 -1.64 10.16 24.67
C LEU A 42 -1.78 10.37 26.19
N SER A 43 -1.61 9.32 27.00
CA SER A 43 -1.74 9.38 28.46
C SER A 43 -0.42 9.61 29.20
N LEU A 44 0.72 9.55 28.51
CA LEU A 44 2.04 9.65 29.12
C LEU A 44 2.33 11.12 29.37
N LYS A 45 2.38 11.56 30.63
CA LYS A 45 2.49 12.99 30.98
C LYS A 45 3.92 13.45 31.25
N ARG A 46 4.75 12.56 31.77
CA ARG A 46 6.10 12.86 32.22
C ARG A 46 7.03 11.72 31.87
N ILE A 47 8.25 12.07 31.48
CA ILE A 47 9.32 11.12 31.24
C ILE A 47 10.63 11.65 31.80
N ASP A 48 11.34 10.80 32.53
CA ASP A 48 12.64 11.12 33.11
C ASP A 48 13.73 10.48 32.24
N PHE A 49 14.53 11.31 31.59
CA PHE A 49 15.65 10.83 30.77
C PHE A 49 16.88 10.55 31.65
N PRO A 50 17.49 9.36 31.54
CA PRO A 50 18.70 9.07 32.29
C PRO A 50 19.88 9.88 31.76
N ASP A 51 20.86 10.20 32.62
CA ASP A 51 22.05 10.97 32.23
C ASP A 51 22.89 10.25 31.15
N SER A 52 22.74 8.93 31.01
CA SER A 52 23.37 8.12 29.96
C SER A 52 22.80 8.35 28.56
N LEU A 53 21.61 8.95 28.43
CA LEU A 53 20.96 9.12 27.13
C LEU A 53 21.75 10.10 26.27
N GLU A 54 22.19 9.67 25.10
CA GLU A 54 23.04 10.46 24.20
C GLU A 54 22.26 11.05 23.02
N THR A 55 21.25 10.33 22.52
CA THR A 55 20.50 10.71 21.32
C THR A 55 19.02 10.37 21.40
N ILE A 56 18.19 11.27 20.86
CA ILE A 56 16.77 11.02 20.60
C ILE A 56 16.53 11.22 19.10
N PRO A 57 16.04 10.20 18.36
CA PRO A 57 15.85 10.31 16.93
C PRO A 57 14.64 11.18 16.58
N GLY A 58 14.59 11.63 15.34
CA GLY A 58 13.45 12.34 14.73
C GLY A 58 12.92 11.60 13.51
N TRP A 59 12.23 12.30 12.61
CA TRP A 59 11.85 11.75 11.30
C TRP A 59 13.09 11.31 10.50
N ASP A 60 13.04 10.13 9.88
CA ASP A 60 14.08 9.61 9.00
C ASP A 60 13.58 9.32 7.56
N GLY A 61 12.33 9.70 7.25
CA GLY A 61 11.69 9.41 5.97
C GLY A 61 11.03 8.04 5.86
N LYS A 62 11.18 7.16 6.87
CA LYS A 62 10.70 5.76 6.81
C LYS A 62 9.83 5.36 7.99
N ASP A 63 10.15 5.88 9.19
CA ASP A 63 9.48 5.56 10.44
C ASP A 63 8.80 6.78 11.08
N TYR A 64 7.98 6.55 12.10
CA TYR A 64 7.29 7.62 12.82
C TYR A 64 8.25 8.48 13.65
N ASN A 65 7.90 9.76 13.80
CA ASN A 65 8.55 10.69 14.71
C ASN A 65 8.43 10.21 16.16
N GLU A 66 9.55 10.24 16.87
CA GLU A 66 9.57 10.06 18.32
C GLU A 66 8.68 11.11 18.99
N PHE A 67 8.03 10.79 20.12
CA PHE A 67 7.04 11.59 20.88
C PHE A 67 5.99 12.42 20.12
N HIS A 68 5.85 12.27 18.80
CA HIS A 68 4.91 13.02 17.99
C HIS A 68 3.47 12.67 18.39
N TYR A 69 2.65 13.71 18.58
CA TYR A 69 1.30 13.61 19.14
C TYR A 69 1.24 12.89 20.51
N SER A 70 2.30 12.91 21.31
CA SER A 70 2.28 12.35 22.67
C SER A 70 1.58 13.26 23.68
N GLY A 71 1.18 12.69 24.82
CA GLY A 71 0.62 13.43 25.95
C GLY A 71 1.67 14.14 26.83
N ILE A 72 2.96 14.04 26.47
CA ILE A 72 4.04 14.45 27.36
C ILE A 72 4.00 15.95 27.55
N SER A 73 3.88 16.36 28.81
CA SER A 73 3.86 17.76 29.22
C SER A 73 5.13 18.20 29.94
N GLU A 74 5.92 17.23 30.42
CA GLU A 74 7.13 17.47 31.17
C GLU A 74 8.19 16.41 30.82
N ILE A 75 9.42 16.86 30.62
CA ILE A 75 10.60 16.01 30.52
C ILE A 75 11.57 16.41 31.63
N SER A 76 12.21 15.42 32.25
CA SER A 76 13.31 15.67 33.17
C SER A 76 14.62 15.30 32.49
N ILE A 77 15.58 16.23 32.51
CA ILE A 77 16.94 16.06 32.01
C ILE A 77 17.89 16.44 33.13
N GLY A 78 18.76 15.50 33.53
CA GLY A 78 19.74 15.75 34.59
C GLY A 78 20.83 16.73 34.18
N LYS A 79 21.44 17.40 35.18
CA LYS A 79 22.52 18.39 34.96
C LYS A 79 23.76 17.78 34.30
N ASN A 80 23.97 16.47 34.43
CA ASN A 80 25.11 15.76 33.86
C ASN A 80 24.75 14.96 32.61
N SER A 81 23.60 15.26 31.99
CA SER A 81 23.12 14.55 30.81
C SER A 81 24.16 14.51 29.69
N ASN A 82 24.30 13.33 29.08
CA ASN A 82 25.08 13.09 27.88
C ASN A 82 24.32 13.38 26.59
N LEU A 83 23.11 13.94 26.68
CA LEU A 83 22.27 14.18 25.51
C LEU A 83 22.93 15.21 24.59
N THR A 84 23.33 14.75 23.40
CA THR A 84 24.03 15.55 22.39
C THR A 84 23.14 15.92 21.22
N TYR A 85 22.10 15.13 20.94
CA TYR A 85 21.30 15.29 19.74
C TYR A 85 19.82 14.97 19.93
N ILE A 86 18.98 15.82 19.35
CA ILE A 86 17.53 15.63 19.17
C ILE A 86 17.22 15.88 17.69
N GLY A 87 16.55 14.92 17.06
CA GLY A 87 16.19 14.97 15.64
C GLY A 87 15.03 15.92 15.31
N VAL A 88 14.71 15.99 14.02
CA VAL A 88 13.57 16.75 13.49
C VAL A 88 12.24 16.20 14.01
N ASP A 89 11.27 17.08 14.25
CA ASP A 89 9.92 16.75 14.72
C ASP A 89 9.81 15.86 15.98
N THR A 90 10.90 15.68 16.75
CA THR A 90 10.97 14.73 17.88
C THR A 90 9.95 14.98 18.99
N PHE A 91 9.44 16.20 19.19
CA PHE A 91 8.35 16.45 20.14
C PHE A 91 7.15 17.11 19.48
N ALA A 92 7.08 17.10 18.16
CA ALA A 92 6.04 17.78 17.40
C ALA A 92 4.63 17.47 17.96
N TYR A 93 3.81 18.52 18.14
CA TYR A 93 2.44 18.42 18.67
C TYR A 93 2.28 17.70 20.01
N SER A 94 3.34 17.55 20.79
CA SER A 94 3.27 17.09 22.19
C SER A 94 2.66 18.18 23.09
N LYS A 95 2.49 17.88 24.37
CA LYS A 95 1.92 18.82 25.36
C LYS A 95 2.98 19.52 26.20
N LEU A 96 4.24 19.51 25.77
CA LEU A 96 5.37 20.05 26.51
C LEU A 96 5.12 21.51 26.90
N LYS A 97 5.20 21.77 28.22
CA LYS A 97 5.08 23.11 28.80
C LYS A 97 6.42 23.70 29.21
N TYR A 98 7.38 22.84 29.50
CA TYR A 98 8.71 23.21 30.00
C TYR A 98 9.75 22.45 29.20
N PHE A 99 10.82 23.14 28.82
CA PHE A 99 11.93 22.51 28.11
C PHE A 99 13.26 23.05 28.62
N THR A 100 14.15 22.13 28.97
CA THR A 100 15.50 22.45 29.44
C THR A 100 16.52 21.93 28.44
N ILE A 101 17.38 22.81 27.96
CA ILE A 101 18.48 22.45 27.06
C ILE A 101 19.73 22.15 27.90
N PRO A 102 20.21 20.89 28.00
CA PRO A 102 21.39 20.56 28.77
C PRO A 102 22.68 21.02 28.08
N SER A 103 23.79 20.96 28.81
CA SER A 103 25.08 21.53 28.40
C SER A 103 25.63 21.04 27.05
N LYS A 104 25.33 19.79 26.64
CA LYS A 104 25.87 19.17 25.41
C LYS A 104 24.89 19.14 24.24
N LEU A 105 23.61 19.47 24.47
CA LEU A 105 22.57 19.29 23.47
C LEU A 105 22.73 20.28 22.32
N LYS A 106 22.78 19.73 21.10
CA LYS A 106 22.57 20.44 19.84
C LYS A 106 21.38 19.81 19.11
N MET A 107 20.31 20.57 18.97
CA MET A 107 19.11 20.15 18.23
C MET A 107 19.33 20.35 16.73
N HIS A 108 18.67 19.54 15.90
CA HIS A 108 18.77 19.64 14.45
C HIS A 108 18.28 21.01 13.94
N ASP A 109 17.00 21.33 14.18
CA ASP A 109 16.35 22.61 13.86
C ASP A 109 15.15 22.84 14.81
N GLY A 110 14.39 23.93 14.59
CA GLY A 110 13.25 24.31 15.43
C GLY A 110 12.04 23.36 15.36
N SER A 111 11.98 22.48 14.35
CA SER A 111 10.85 21.55 14.16
C SER A 111 10.71 20.55 15.30
N CYS A 112 11.80 20.26 16.02
CA CYS A 112 11.79 19.31 17.13
C CYS A 112 10.81 19.72 18.25
N LEU A 113 10.42 20.99 18.33
CA LEU A 113 9.46 21.53 19.31
C LEU A 113 8.21 22.15 18.65
N GLU A 114 7.96 21.90 17.36
CA GLU A 114 6.82 22.50 16.67
C GLU A 114 5.48 22.15 17.33
N GLY A 115 4.58 23.13 17.38
CA GLY A 115 3.27 22.96 18.01
C GLY A 115 3.28 22.73 19.52
N CYS A 116 4.44 22.67 20.20
CA CYS A 116 4.52 22.48 21.65
C CYS A 116 4.19 23.78 22.40
N PRO A 117 3.21 23.77 23.34
CA PRO A 117 2.79 24.96 24.07
C PRO A 117 3.74 25.30 25.25
N ILE A 118 5.02 25.51 24.93
CA ILE A 118 6.08 25.71 25.92
C ILE A 118 5.98 27.11 26.54
N ILE A 119 5.72 27.19 27.84
CA ILE A 119 5.62 28.47 28.55
C ILE A 119 6.94 28.89 29.21
N SER A 120 7.91 27.99 29.31
CA SER A 120 9.24 28.31 29.83
C SER A 120 10.33 27.42 29.23
N ILE A 121 11.37 28.07 28.72
CA ILE A 121 12.60 27.47 28.21
C ILE A 121 13.73 27.88 29.14
N THR A 122 14.53 26.90 29.55
CA THR A 122 15.76 27.13 30.30
C THR A 122 16.93 26.47 29.59
N ILE A 123 18.11 27.08 29.70
CA ILE A 123 19.33 26.59 29.05
C ILE A 123 20.40 26.50 30.12
N ASP A 124 21.07 25.35 30.17
CA ASP A 124 22.25 25.17 31.02
C ASP A 124 23.33 26.18 30.63
N GLU A 125 23.89 26.89 31.61
CA GLU A 125 24.90 27.93 31.40
C GLU A 125 26.14 27.46 30.62
N ARG A 126 26.41 26.15 30.63
CA ARG A 126 27.54 25.54 29.92
C ARG A 126 27.22 25.23 28.45
N ASN A 127 25.96 25.36 28.01
CA ASN A 127 25.58 25.13 26.62
C ASN A 127 26.09 26.29 25.74
N PRO A 128 27.01 26.03 24.79
CA PRO A 128 27.60 27.10 23.97
C PRO A 128 26.77 27.44 22.73
N TYR A 129 25.70 26.69 22.45
CA TYR A 129 25.00 26.74 21.16
C TYR A 129 23.78 27.66 21.16
N TYR A 130 23.15 27.84 22.32
CA TYR A 130 21.84 28.48 22.42
C TYR A 130 21.76 29.56 23.50
N LYS A 131 20.88 30.53 23.26
CA LYS A 131 20.40 31.51 24.25
C LYS A 131 18.88 31.53 24.21
N THR A 132 18.24 31.95 25.30
CA THR A 132 16.78 32.10 25.37
C THR A 132 16.38 33.41 26.04
N ASP A 133 15.20 33.91 25.70
CA ASP A 133 14.47 34.95 26.44
C ASP A 133 13.41 34.37 27.39
N GLY A 134 13.36 33.04 27.52
CA GLY A 134 12.38 32.29 28.29
C GLY A 134 11.29 31.61 27.44
N THR A 135 11.06 32.07 26.20
CA THR A 135 10.01 31.51 25.31
C THR A 135 10.46 31.28 23.87
N SER A 136 11.58 31.87 23.49
CA SER A 136 12.24 31.69 22.20
C SER A 136 13.67 31.19 22.39
N ILE A 137 14.20 30.51 21.37
CA ILE A 137 15.57 30.02 21.33
C ILE A 137 16.32 30.73 20.21
N PHE A 138 17.53 31.18 20.51
CA PHE A 138 18.43 31.83 19.59
C PHE A 138 19.70 31.01 19.44
N SER A 139 20.29 30.96 18.24
CA SER A 139 21.46 30.14 17.92
C SER A 139 22.40 30.84 16.94
N GLY A 140 23.49 30.17 16.58
CA GLY A 140 24.46 30.64 15.60
C GLY A 140 25.41 31.72 16.14
N SER A 141 26.26 32.25 15.27
CA SER A 141 27.26 33.24 15.65
C SER A 141 26.59 34.51 16.19
N GLY A 142 26.97 34.93 17.41
CA GLY A 142 26.34 36.07 18.09
C GLY A 142 24.85 35.88 18.40
N PHE A 143 24.33 34.65 18.38
CA PHE A 143 22.91 34.31 18.56
C PHE A 143 21.98 35.00 17.54
N SER A 144 22.47 35.26 16.33
CA SER A 144 21.72 35.98 15.30
C SER A 144 20.70 35.13 14.53
N ASN A 145 20.53 33.85 14.86
CA ASN A 145 19.53 32.97 14.26
C ASN A 145 18.38 32.73 15.25
N LEU A 146 17.17 33.12 14.89
CA LEU A 146 15.96 32.78 15.64
C LEU A 146 15.61 31.32 15.34
N PHE A 147 15.91 30.44 16.29
CA PHE A 147 15.85 28.99 16.12
C PHE A 147 14.45 28.43 16.38
N TYR A 148 13.75 28.97 17.38
CA TYR A 148 12.43 28.51 17.77
C TYR A 148 11.69 29.61 18.52
N VAL A 149 10.37 29.65 18.35
CA VAL A 149 9.42 30.49 19.07
C VAL A 149 8.28 29.61 19.53
N SER A 150 7.97 29.67 20.82
CA SER A 150 6.93 28.83 21.42
C SER A 150 5.55 29.04 20.79
N SER A 151 4.83 27.93 20.56
CA SER A 151 3.43 27.97 20.11
C SER A 151 2.47 28.47 21.21
N ALA A 152 2.92 28.59 22.47
CA ALA A 152 2.14 29.22 23.53
C ALA A 152 2.00 30.74 23.34
N LEU A 153 2.88 31.37 22.55
CA LEU A 153 2.79 32.80 22.25
C LEU A 153 1.68 33.07 21.23
N THR A 154 1.00 34.20 21.43
CA THR A 154 -0.10 34.67 20.58
C THR A 154 0.06 36.16 20.30
N GLY A 155 -0.74 36.72 19.39
CA GLY A 155 -0.73 38.16 19.09
C GLY A 155 0.46 38.57 18.23
N THR A 156 1.14 39.65 18.63
CA THR A 156 2.23 40.25 17.85
C THR A 156 3.59 39.84 18.41
N TYR A 157 4.48 39.34 17.56
CA TYR A 157 5.88 39.06 17.90
C TYR A 157 6.81 40.03 17.18
N GLN A 158 7.60 40.79 17.94
CA GLN A 158 8.61 41.69 17.41
C GLN A 158 9.97 41.01 17.38
N ILE A 159 10.55 40.85 16.20
CA ILE A 159 11.85 40.21 16.03
C ILE A 159 12.93 41.06 16.72
N PRO A 160 13.81 40.48 17.56
CA PRO A 160 14.91 41.24 18.16
C PRO A 160 15.90 41.78 17.13
N THR A 161 16.51 42.93 17.40
CA THR A 161 17.41 43.61 16.44
C THR A 161 18.70 42.85 16.16
N PHE A 162 19.15 41.94 17.01
CA PHE A 162 20.35 41.13 16.75
C PHE A 162 20.09 39.95 15.80
N ILE A 163 18.83 39.69 15.42
CA ILE A 163 18.46 38.59 14.53
C ILE A 163 18.73 38.98 13.07
N LYS A 164 19.41 38.06 12.36
CA LYS A 164 19.71 38.11 10.93
C LYS A 164 18.97 37.02 10.15
N THR A 165 18.73 35.88 10.78
CA THR A 165 18.07 34.72 10.17
C THR A 165 16.88 34.30 11.01
N ILE A 166 15.76 34.02 10.35
CA ILE A 166 14.66 33.27 10.94
C ILE A 166 14.82 31.84 10.46
N GLY A 167 15.24 30.95 11.36
CA GLY A 167 15.69 29.61 11.06
C GLY A 167 14.57 28.64 10.67
N ASP A 168 14.96 27.45 10.23
CA ASP A 168 14.02 26.43 9.78
C ASP A 168 12.97 26.13 10.86
N SER A 169 11.71 26.15 10.46
CA SER A 169 10.55 25.88 11.32
C SER A 169 10.42 26.77 12.57
N ALA A 170 11.10 27.92 12.64
CA ALA A 170 11.18 28.74 13.86
C ALA A 170 9.82 29.09 14.50
N PHE A 171 8.79 29.37 13.69
CA PHE A 171 7.43 29.62 14.15
C PHE A 171 6.44 28.52 13.75
N ARG A 172 6.90 27.40 13.20
CA ARG A 172 6.02 26.40 12.59
C ARG A 172 4.96 25.89 13.57
N ASN A 173 3.71 25.86 13.12
CA ASN A 173 2.54 25.53 13.95
C ASN A 173 2.35 26.47 15.17
N GLY A 174 2.84 27.71 15.10
CA GLY A 174 2.71 28.72 16.13
C GLY A 174 1.38 29.49 16.10
N ASN A 175 0.98 30.04 17.25
CA ASN A 175 -0.28 30.78 17.41
C ASN A 175 -0.15 32.32 17.29
N ILE A 176 1.03 32.81 16.88
CA ILE A 176 1.28 34.23 16.62
C ILE A 176 0.49 34.67 15.38
N SER A 177 -0.17 35.83 15.49
CA SER A 177 -1.03 36.39 14.45
C SER A 177 -0.38 37.53 13.65
N LYS A 178 0.70 38.13 14.17
CA LYS A 178 1.45 39.20 13.48
C LYS A 178 2.93 39.15 13.82
N ILE A 179 3.78 39.35 12.82
CA ILE A 179 5.24 39.36 12.98
C ILE A 179 5.78 40.69 12.48
N ILE A 180 6.60 41.34 13.31
CA ILE A 180 7.26 42.60 12.97
C ILE A 180 8.74 42.34 12.80
N LEU A 181 9.21 42.41 11.55
CA LEU A 181 10.63 42.28 11.22
C LEU A 181 11.41 43.53 11.61
N THR A 182 12.72 43.35 11.84
CA THR A 182 13.68 44.45 11.89
C THR A 182 14.45 44.52 10.57
N SER A 183 15.11 45.65 10.30
CA SER A 183 15.98 45.82 9.13
C SER A 183 17.22 44.90 9.15
N ASN A 184 17.48 44.17 10.23
CA ASN A 184 18.66 43.30 10.31
C ASN A 184 18.40 41.89 9.77
N VAL A 185 17.14 41.50 9.58
CA VAL A 185 16.75 40.19 9.04
C VAL A 185 17.02 40.16 7.54
N THR A 186 17.91 39.26 7.11
CA THR A 186 18.29 39.07 5.71
C THR A 186 17.85 37.72 5.14
N THR A 187 17.51 36.76 6.00
CA THR A 187 17.25 35.37 5.61
C THR A 187 16.01 34.83 6.31
N LEU A 188 15.13 34.20 5.54
CA LEU A 188 14.02 33.37 6.01
C LEU A 188 14.29 31.93 5.53
N ASP A 189 14.49 30.99 6.45
CA ASP A 189 14.76 29.59 6.12
C ASP A 189 13.45 28.79 5.94
N ASN A 190 13.55 27.49 5.66
CA ASN A 190 12.41 26.70 5.21
C ASN A 190 11.37 26.52 6.32
N TRP A 191 10.10 26.50 5.93
CA TRP A 191 8.95 26.32 6.84
C TRP A 191 8.89 27.31 8.02
N CYS A 192 9.65 28.41 8.01
CA CYS A 192 9.84 29.22 9.21
C CYS A 192 8.54 29.85 9.76
N PHE A 193 7.50 30.03 8.95
CA PHE A 193 6.15 30.41 9.38
C PHE A 193 5.07 29.40 8.96
N ASP A 194 5.43 28.17 8.59
CA ASP A 194 4.50 27.15 8.12
C ASP A 194 3.40 26.85 9.16
N ASN A 195 2.15 26.72 8.71
CA ASN A 195 0.96 26.48 9.53
C ASN A 195 0.75 27.46 10.70
N THR A 196 1.23 28.71 10.57
CA THR A 196 1.00 29.76 11.59
C THR A 196 -0.36 30.45 11.45
N GLN A 197 -0.71 31.24 12.46
CA GLN A 197 -1.96 32.02 12.51
C GLN A 197 -1.82 33.44 11.95
N ILE A 198 -0.73 33.76 11.27
CA ILE A 198 -0.48 35.11 10.75
C ILE A 198 -1.56 35.54 9.76
N THR A 199 -1.94 36.82 9.81
CA THR A 199 -2.96 37.40 8.91
C THR A 199 -2.35 38.28 7.83
N GLU A 200 -1.19 38.86 8.11
CA GLU A 200 -0.45 39.74 7.21
C GLU A 200 1.05 39.57 7.37
N PHE A 201 1.81 39.83 6.30
CA PHE A 201 3.27 39.87 6.35
C PHE A 201 3.86 40.92 5.40
N THR A 202 4.87 41.65 5.87
CA THR A 202 5.57 42.67 5.07
C THR A 202 7.05 42.33 4.98
N PHE A 203 7.54 42.09 3.77
CA PHE A 203 8.97 41.90 3.50
C PHE A 203 9.73 43.22 3.63
N THR A 204 10.86 43.22 4.32
CA THR A 204 11.79 44.36 4.34
C THR A 204 12.70 44.30 3.11
N ASP A 205 13.25 45.44 2.69
CA ASP A 205 14.18 45.55 1.56
C ASP A 205 15.52 44.81 1.75
N GLN A 206 15.80 44.36 2.98
CA GLN A 206 17.02 43.66 3.38
C GLN A 206 16.98 42.14 3.20
N ILE A 207 15.81 41.55 2.92
CA ILE A 207 15.67 40.11 2.71
C ILE A 207 16.32 39.72 1.38
N LYS A 208 17.31 38.81 1.46
CA LYS A 208 18.13 38.33 0.33
C LYS A 208 17.88 36.85 0.02
N SER A 209 17.52 36.06 1.03
CA SER A 209 17.32 34.62 0.89
C SER A 209 16.00 34.20 1.52
N ILE A 210 15.23 33.40 0.79
CA ILE A 210 13.91 32.90 1.18
C ILE A 210 13.89 31.40 0.90
N GLY A 211 13.59 30.60 1.92
CA GLY A 211 13.44 29.15 1.85
C GLY A 211 12.11 28.71 1.23
N THR A 212 11.92 27.40 1.16
CA THR A 212 10.67 26.79 0.69
C THR A 212 9.62 26.74 1.82
N TRP A 213 8.35 26.66 1.46
CA TRP A 213 7.23 26.53 2.42
C TRP A 213 7.14 27.63 3.51
N VAL A 214 7.77 28.78 3.32
CA VAL A 214 7.87 29.83 4.36
C VAL A 214 6.52 30.18 4.99
N PHE A 215 5.45 30.30 4.20
CA PHE A 215 4.07 30.51 4.67
C PHE A 215 3.14 29.35 4.30
N GLY A 216 3.68 28.16 4.04
CA GLY A 216 2.86 26.99 3.77
C GLY A 216 1.79 26.81 4.85
N GLY A 217 0.57 26.42 4.48
CA GLY A 217 -0.52 26.19 5.42
C GLY A 217 -0.97 27.39 6.26
N CYS A 218 -0.52 28.62 5.98
CA CYS A 218 -0.97 29.82 6.68
C CYS A 218 -2.39 30.22 6.24
N LYS A 219 -3.38 29.43 6.62
CA LYS A 219 -4.78 29.55 6.16
C LYS A 219 -5.43 30.90 6.47
N LYS A 220 -4.88 31.67 7.42
CA LYS A 220 -5.37 33.01 7.78
C LYS A 220 -4.67 34.16 7.06
N LEU A 221 -3.57 33.90 6.36
CA LEU A 221 -2.78 34.92 5.67
C LEU A 221 -3.59 35.51 4.52
N ALA A 222 -3.97 36.78 4.66
CA ALA A 222 -4.82 37.49 3.71
C ALA A 222 -4.08 38.58 2.92
N SER A 223 -2.98 39.10 3.48
CA SER A 223 -2.21 40.20 2.87
C SER A 223 -0.71 39.93 2.96
N VAL A 224 -0.01 40.04 1.82
CA VAL A 224 1.46 39.94 1.76
C VAL A 224 2.00 41.10 0.95
N THR A 225 2.91 41.86 1.53
CA THR A 225 3.66 42.91 0.82
C THR A 225 5.05 42.38 0.49
N LEU A 226 5.27 42.03 -0.78
CA LEU A 226 6.59 41.69 -1.30
C LEU A 226 7.41 42.98 -1.55
N ASN A 227 8.72 42.91 -1.37
CA ASN A 227 9.63 44.01 -1.73
C ASN A 227 10.04 43.90 -3.23
N GLU A 228 10.56 44.97 -3.82
CA GLU A 228 11.03 44.97 -5.22
C GLU A 228 12.37 44.22 -5.44
N ASN A 229 13.07 43.84 -4.36
CA ASN A 229 14.35 43.14 -4.41
C ASN A 229 14.19 41.61 -4.51
N ILE A 230 13.00 41.07 -4.26
CA ILE A 230 12.71 39.64 -4.34
C ILE A 230 12.76 39.21 -5.81
N LYS A 231 13.70 38.31 -6.10
CA LYS A 231 13.91 37.73 -7.44
C LYS A 231 13.22 36.39 -7.64
N LYS A 232 12.85 35.71 -6.57
CA LYS A 232 12.25 34.37 -6.60
C LYS A 232 11.18 34.22 -5.54
N ILE A 233 10.04 33.65 -5.92
CA ILE A 233 9.06 33.06 -5.00
C ILE A 233 9.38 31.56 -4.94
N PRO A 234 9.92 31.01 -3.83
CA PRO A 234 10.33 29.62 -3.76
C PRO A 234 9.17 28.62 -3.77
N ASP A 235 9.51 27.33 -3.88
CA ASP A 235 8.55 26.24 -3.90
C ASP A 235 7.63 26.30 -2.68
N ARG A 236 6.33 26.19 -2.94
CA ARG A 236 5.25 26.12 -1.95
C ARG A 236 5.24 27.25 -0.92
N MET A 237 5.87 28.39 -1.22
CA MET A 237 5.99 29.53 -0.30
C MET A 237 4.64 29.97 0.30
N PHE A 238 3.57 30.00 -0.49
CA PHE A 238 2.21 30.35 -0.07
C PHE A 238 1.23 29.18 -0.24
N SER A 239 1.72 27.93 -0.29
CA SER A 239 0.85 26.77 -0.46
C SER A 239 -0.20 26.72 0.65
N SER A 240 -1.46 26.49 0.29
CA SER A 240 -2.61 26.43 1.21
C SER A 240 -2.86 27.71 2.03
N CYS A 241 -2.43 28.88 1.53
CA CYS A 241 -2.85 30.19 2.05
C CYS A 241 -4.26 30.52 1.54
N GLU A 242 -5.27 29.80 2.05
CA GLU A 242 -6.66 29.84 1.59
C GLU A 242 -7.31 31.24 1.63
N ARG A 243 -6.78 32.17 2.43
CA ARG A 243 -7.29 33.55 2.54
C ARG A 243 -6.57 34.58 1.67
N LEU A 244 -5.49 34.21 0.99
CA LEU A 244 -4.71 35.14 0.16
C LEU A 244 -5.49 35.46 -1.12
N ALA A 245 -6.13 36.63 -1.16
CA ALA A 245 -7.01 37.03 -2.26
C ALA A 245 -6.31 37.79 -3.40
N SER A 246 -5.18 38.43 -3.09
CA SER A 246 -4.37 39.20 -4.04
C SER A 246 -2.92 39.25 -3.59
N ILE A 247 -2.00 39.28 -4.55
CA ILE A 247 -0.57 39.51 -4.28
C ILE A 247 0.01 40.38 -5.39
N ASN A 248 0.77 41.40 -4.99
CA ASN A 248 1.49 42.25 -5.94
C ASN A 248 2.85 41.61 -6.22
N ILE A 249 3.06 41.19 -7.46
CA ILE A 249 4.31 40.56 -7.89
C ILE A 249 5.35 41.64 -8.23
N PRO A 250 6.57 41.56 -7.65
CA PRO A 250 7.65 42.50 -7.92
C PRO A 250 8.01 42.57 -9.41
N SER A 251 8.37 43.77 -9.87
CA SER A 251 8.68 44.04 -11.27
C SER A 251 9.90 43.28 -11.80
N ASN A 252 10.84 42.90 -10.91
CA ASN A 252 12.09 42.20 -11.21
C ASN A 252 12.06 40.70 -10.86
N LEU A 253 10.89 40.12 -10.59
CA LEU A 253 10.79 38.69 -10.26
C LEU A 253 11.20 37.82 -11.46
N ALA A 254 12.11 36.89 -11.26
CA ALA A 254 12.64 36.00 -12.30
C ALA A 254 11.99 34.61 -12.28
N SER A 255 11.60 34.11 -11.10
CA SER A 255 11.00 32.76 -10.98
C SER A 255 9.92 32.62 -9.90
N ILE A 256 8.94 31.76 -10.19
CA ILE A 256 7.92 31.26 -9.26
C ILE A 256 8.08 29.74 -9.18
N GLY A 257 8.29 29.23 -7.96
CA GLY A 257 8.56 27.83 -7.69
C GLY A 257 7.35 26.90 -7.81
N ALA A 258 7.60 25.60 -7.74
CA ALA A 258 6.57 24.57 -7.84
C ALA A 258 5.57 24.69 -6.67
N GLY A 259 4.26 24.63 -6.99
CA GLY A 259 3.19 24.77 -6.00
C GLY A 259 3.19 26.08 -5.19
N ALA A 260 3.89 27.13 -5.63
CA ALA A 260 4.08 28.36 -4.85
C ALA A 260 2.79 28.98 -4.30
N PHE A 261 1.70 28.92 -5.07
CA PHE A 261 0.36 29.38 -4.70
C PHE A 261 -0.68 28.24 -4.72
N SER A 262 -0.23 26.98 -4.64
CA SER A 262 -1.15 25.84 -4.67
C SER A 262 -2.15 25.95 -3.52
N GLY A 263 -3.45 25.78 -3.77
CA GLY A 263 -4.50 25.87 -2.73
C GLY A 263 -4.81 27.30 -2.23
N CYS A 264 -4.27 28.35 -2.86
CA CYS A 264 -4.70 29.74 -2.63
C CYS A 264 -6.08 30.00 -3.27
N SER A 265 -7.13 29.36 -2.74
CA SER A 265 -8.46 29.27 -3.35
C SER A 265 -9.23 30.59 -3.50
N LEU A 266 -8.77 31.67 -2.85
CA LEU A 266 -9.33 33.02 -3.02
C LEU A 266 -8.54 33.92 -3.98
N LEU A 267 -7.40 33.46 -4.51
CA LEU A 267 -6.55 34.25 -5.40
C LEU A 267 -7.17 34.35 -6.81
N LYS A 268 -7.76 35.51 -7.12
CA LYS A 268 -8.54 35.70 -8.36
C LYS A 268 -7.74 36.19 -9.57
N SER A 269 -6.62 36.85 -9.33
CA SER A 269 -5.81 37.44 -10.40
C SER A 269 -4.36 37.55 -10.00
N ILE A 270 -3.48 37.36 -10.97
CA ILE A 270 -2.06 37.59 -10.82
C ILE A 270 -1.48 38.14 -12.13
N THR A 271 -0.58 39.11 -12.01
CA THR A 271 0.17 39.64 -13.13
C THR A 271 1.58 39.08 -13.09
N LEU A 272 1.96 38.31 -14.11
CA LEU A 272 3.32 37.80 -14.26
C LEU A 272 4.21 38.89 -14.87
N PRO A 273 5.30 39.31 -14.20
CA PRO A 273 6.11 40.45 -14.64
C PRO A 273 6.94 40.08 -15.87
N LYS A 274 7.38 41.11 -16.61
CA LYS A 274 8.16 40.95 -17.86
C LYS A 274 9.45 40.13 -17.68
N THR A 275 10.04 40.15 -16.49
CA THR A 275 11.30 39.47 -16.16
C THR A 275 11.13 37.99 -15.82
N LEU A 276 9.89 37.49 -15.66
CA LEU A 276 9.64 36.12 -15.25
C LEU A 276 10.01 35.14 -16.36
N THR A 277 10.94 34.23 -16.11
CA THR A 277 11.37 33.21 -17.08
C THR A 277 11.01 31.79 -16.66
N GLU A 278 10.73 31.58 -15.38
CA GLU A 278 10.45 30.25 -14.82
C GLU A 278 9.15 30.26 -14.01
N LEU A 279 8.30 29.28 -14.31
CA LEU A 279 7.07 28.97 -13.56
C LEU A 279 7.07 27.46 -13.28
N GLY A 280 7.10 27.11 -12.00
CA GLY A 280 7.15 25.73 -11.55
C GLY A 280 5.81 25.00 -11.67
N ASP A 281 5.88 23.68 -11.74
CA ASP A 281 4.71 22.83 -11.92
C ASP A 281 3.70 23.00 -10.77
N GLY A 282 2.42 22.99 -11.12
CA GLY A 282 1.32 23.18 -10.19
C GLY A 282 1.35 24.47 -9.36
N ALA A 283 2.10 25.51 -9.79
CA ALA A 283 2.21 26.77 -9.06
C ALA A 283 0.85 27.39 -8.68
N PHE A 284 -0.18 27.15 -9.49
CA PHE A 284 -1.55 27.62 -9.28
C PHE A 284 -2.58 26.47 -9.24
N THR A 285 -2.16 25.25 -8.87
CA THR A 285 -3.12 24.15 -8.67
C THR A 285 -4.06 24.49 -7.50
N ASP A 286 -5.35 24.17 -7.62
CA ASP A 286 -6.37 24.44 -6.60
C ASP A 286 -6.53 25.93 -6.18
N THR A 287 -6.17 26.89 -7.05
CA THR A 287 -6.45 28.33 -6.82
C THR A 287 -7.88 28.75 -7.19
N GLY A 288 -8.69 27.86 -7.77
CA GLY A 288 -9.99 28.22 -8.37
C GLY A 288 -9.83 28.87 -9.77
N GLU A 289 -10.76 29.74 -10.15
CA GLU A 289 -10.59 30.60 -11.33
C GLU A 289 -9.50 31.63 -11.04
N ILE A 290 -8.47 31.67 -11.88
CA ILE A 290 -7.45 32.72 -11.77
C ILE A 290 -7.22 33.38 -13.13
N ASN A 291 -7.34 34.70 -13.15
CA ASN A 291 -7.00 35.50 -14.30
C ASN A 291 -5.49 35.79 -14.30
N ILE A 292 -4.76 35.20 -15.24
CA ILE A 292 -3.33 35.43 -15.41
C ILE A 292 -3.09 36.42 -16.53
N THR A 293 -2.55 37.58 -16.16
CA THR A 293 -2.02 38.55 -17.13
C THR A 293 -0.51 38.36 -17.23
N SER A 294 -0.02 37.79 -18.32
CA SER A 294 1.43 37.66 -18.54
C SER A 294 1.99 38.85 -19.30
N LEU A 295 2.95 39.55 -18.70
CA LEU A 295 3.78 40.55 -19.38
C LEU A 295 5.12 39.97 -19.85
N SER A 296 5.40 38.72 -19.50
CA SER A 296 6.64 38.04 -19.86
C SER A 296 6.58 37.47 -21.27
N PRO A 297 7.61 37.69 -22.10
CA PRO A 297 7.72 37.07 -23.42
C PRO A 297 8.02 35.56 -23.35
N ALA A 298 8.38 35.02 -22.17
CA ALA A 298 8.65 33.59 -22.00
C ALA A 298 7.37 32.73 -22.01
N PHE A 299 6.20 33.34 -21.80
CA PHE A 299 4.93 32.64 -21.69
C PHE A 299 3.93 33.14 -22.72
N TYR A 300 3.30 32.20 -23.43
CA TYR A 300 2.18 32.45 -24.33
C TYR A 300 0.91 32.01 -23.64
N SER A 301 -0.07 32.90 -23.45
CA SER A 301 -1.36 32.56 -22.83
C SER A 301 -2.52 32.89 -23.75
N GLU A 302 -3.39 31.92 -24.00
CA GLU A 302 -4.59 32.06 -24.82
C GLU A 302 -5.65 31.07 -24.33
N ASN A 303 -6.92 31.47 -24.26
CA ASN A 303 -8.04 30.60 -23.83
C ASN A 303 -7.76 29.86 -22.52
N PHE A 304 -7.20 30.56 -21.51
CA PHE A 304 -6.81 30.03 -20.20
C PHE A 304 -5.67 29.00 -20.19
N LEU A 305 -5.08 28.70 -21.36
CA LEU A 305 -3.91 27.83 -21.48
C LEU A 305 -2.65 28.68 -21.53
N THR A 306 -1.67 28.36 -20.68
CA THR A 306 -0.37 29.00 -20.69
C THR A 306 0.72 28.02 -21.10
N TYR A 307 1.46 28.39 -22.13
CA TYR A 307 2.57 27.64 -22.69
C TYR A 307 3.91 28.36 -22.46
N LYS A 308 5.00 27.60 -22.45
CA LYS A 308 6.38 28.08 -22.49
C LYS A 308 7.15 27.46 -23.66
N ASN A 309 8.40 27.88 -23.84
CA ASN A 309 9.31 27.36 -24.88
C ASN A 309 8.69 27.42 -26.28
N ASN A 310 8.31 28.61 -26.75
CA ASN A 310 7.67 28.79 -28.06
C ASN A 310 6.45 27.89 -28.27
N LYS A 311 5.60 27.77 -27.24
CA LYS A 311 4.37 26.96 -27.23
C LYS A 311 4.57 25.44 -27.18
N GLU A 312 5.81 24.95 -27.04
CA GLU A 312 6.08 23.51 -27.01
C GLU A 312 5.65 22.82 -25.71
N ILE A 313 5.55 23.55 -24.60
CA ILE A 313 5.19 22.97 -23.30
C ILE A 313 4.00 23.72 -22.73
N LEU A 314 2.87 23.04 -22.61
CA LEU A 314 1.72 23.51 -21.84
C LEU A 314 1.99 23.27 -20.36
N ILE A 315 1.89 24.32 -19.54
CA ILE A 315 2.27 24.25 -18.12
C ILE A 315 1.13 24.60 -17.17
N LEU A 316 0.05 25.20 -17.68
CA LEU A 316 -1.01 25.70 -16.81
C LEU A 316 -2.33 25.86 -17.55
N TYR A 317 -3.41 25.52 -16.85
CA TYR A 317 -4.79 25.81 -17.23
C TYR A 317 -5.53 26.53 -16.10
N THR A 318 -6.04 27.73 -16.36
CA THR A 318 -6.50 28.65 -15.30
C THR A 318 -8.01 28.84 -15.20
N ASP A 319 -8.78 28.22 -16.10
CA ASP A 319 -10.24 28.27 -16.10
C ASP A 319 -10.82 27.59 -14.83
N SER A 320 -11.98 28.06 -14.39
CA SER A 320 -12.80 27.50 -13.29
C SER A 320 -13.81 26.45 -13.71
N ASN A 321 -13.92 26.24 -15.02
CA ASN A 321 -14.59 25.10 -15.64
C ASN A 321 -16.13 25.17 -15.77
N THR A 322 -16.57 25.36 -17.01
CA THR A 322 -17.94 25.09 -17.47
C THR A 322 -18.12 23.71 -18.12
N ASN A 323 -17.22 22.75 -17.88
CA ASN A 323 -17.24 21.43 -18.54
C ASN A 323 -17.10 21.58 -20.07
N ASN A 324 -16.13 22.39 -20.51
CA ASN A 324 -15.87 22.69 -21.91
C ASN A 324 -15.01 21.61 -22.57
N ASP A 325 -15.11 21.55 -23.90
CA ASP A 325 -14.14 20.84 -24.72
C ASP A 325 -12.86 21.66 -24.83
N LEU A 326 -11.74 20.95 -24.84
CA LEU A 326 -10.41 21.52 -24.93
C LEU A 326 -9.69 20.96 -26.15
N SER A 327 -9.03 21.85 -26.89
CA SER A 327 -8.20 21.47 -28.03
C SER A 327 -6.79 22.02 -27.85
N ILE A 328 -5.82 21.13 -27.68
CA ILE A 328 -4.41 21.48 -27.48
C ILE A 328 -3.77 21.81 -28.82
N ILE A 329 -3.09 22.96 -28.91
CA ILE A 329 -2.49 23.49 -30.14
C ILE A 329 -1.45 22.55 -30.78
N SER A 330 -1.27 22.68 -32.09
CA SER A 330 -0.39 21.82 -32.90
C SER A 330 1.07 21.79 -32.47
N ASP A 331 1.57 22.88 -31.91
CA ASP A 331 3.00 23.03 -31.57
C ASP A 331 3.36 22.39 -30.21
N CYS A 332 2.34 21.98 -29.44
CA CYS A 332 2.51 21.45 -28.10
C CYS A 332 3.11 20.03 -28.12
N LYS A 333 4.32 19.89 -27.59
CA LYS A 333 5.09 18.64 -27.45
C LYS A 333 5.04 18.06 -26.05
N SER A 334 4.57 18.82 -25.06
CA SER A 334 4.48 18.35 -23.68
C SER A 334 3.37 19.02 -22.91
N ILE A 335 2.67 18.24 -22.09
CA ILE A 335 1.81 18.73 -21.02
C ILE A 335 2.56 18.51 -19.71
N GLY A 336 2.83 19.57 -18.97
CA GLY A 336 3.56 19.52 -17.69
C GLY A 336 2.78 18.84 -16.58
N ASP A 337 3.48 18.53 -15.49
CA ASP A 337 2.90 17.92 -14.30
C ASP A 337 1.80 18.83 -13.72
N LEU A 338 0.72 18.21 -13.21
CA LEU A 338 -0.40 18.90 -12.55
C LEU A 338 -1.17 19.95 -13.41
N THR A 339 -0.86 20.08 -14.71
CA THR A 339 -1.40 21.13 -15.59
C THR A 339 -2.93 21.25 -15.52
N PHE A 340 -3.62 20.11 -15.52
CA PHE A 340 -5.06 19.98 -15.39
C PHE A 340 -5.46 19.22 -14.13
N TYR A 341 -4.68 19.25 -13.05
CA TYR A 341 -5.05 18.59 -11.80
C TYR A 341 -6.35 19.21 -11.25
N ASN A 342 -7.32 18.35 -10.88
CA ASN A 342 -8.60 18.74 -10.27
C ASN A 342 -9.37 19.81 -11.09
N LYS A 343 -9.37 19.67 -12.41
CA LYS A 343 -10.05 20.56 -13.35
C LYS A 343 -11.31 19.89 -13.92
N LYS A 344 -12.35 20.69 -14.14
CA LYS A 344 -13.60 20.23 -14.78
C LYS A 344 -13.59 20.40 -16.31
N LEU A 345 -13.05 19.41 -17.00
CA LEU A 345 -13.01 19.36 -18.45
C LEU A 345 -14.04 18.36 -18.98
N ARG A 346 -14.52 18.53 -20.22
CA ARG A 346 -15.37 17.53 -20.89
C ARG A 346 -14.55 16.65 -21.82
N ASP A 347 -14.21 17.11 -23.02
CA ASP A 347 -13.41 16.32 -23.95
C ASP A 347 -12.08 17.00 -24.24
N VAL A 348 -10.99 16.22 -24.37
CA VAL A 348 -9.66 16.73 -24.67
C VAL A 348 -9.18 16.16 -26.01
N THR A 349 -8.85 17.07 -26.92
CA THR A 349 -8.33 16.74 -28.26
C THR A 349 -7.01 17.47 -28.51
N PHE A 350 -6.26 17.01 -29.51
CA PHE A 350 -5.01 17.63 -29.94
C PHE A 350 -5.12 17.97 -31.42
N GLN A 351 -4.67 19.18 -31.79
CA GLN A 351 -4.72 19.67 -33.18
C GLN A 351 -3.64 19.05 -34.08
N SER A 352 -2.53 18.59 -33.50
CA SER A 352 -1.46 17.95 -34.26
C SER A 352 -1.85 16.54 -34.70
N GLU A 353 -1.65 16.26 -35.99
CA GLU A 353 -1.68 14.90 -36.57
C GLU A 353 -0.28 14.42 -36.94
N ASP A 354 0.78 15.16 -36.56
CA ASP A 354 2.17 14.82 -36.87
C ASP A 354 2.65 13.66 -35.96
N PRO A 355 3.02 12.49 -36.52
CA PRO A 355 3.59 11.41 -35.73
C PRO A 355 4.95 11.76 -35.11
N GLU A 356 5.68 12.74 -35.63
CA GLU A 356 7.04 13.12 -35.18
C GLU A 356 7.07 14.18 -34.08
N ILE A 357 5.90 14.67 -33.61
CA ILE A 357 5.83 15.69 -32.54
C ILE A 357 6.39 15.22 -31.19
N ASN A 358 6.46 13.90 -30.95
CA ASN A 358 6.96 13.28 -29.72
C ASN A 358 6.30 13.86 -28.45
N LEU A 359 4.97 13.81 -28.42
CA LEU A 359 4.15 14.32 -27.33
C LEU A 359 4.36 13.53 -26.03
N THR A 360 4.54 14.24 -24.92
CA THR A 360 4.61 13.69 -23.56
C THR A 360 3.51 14.26 -22.66
N ILE A 361 2.99 13.44 -21.75
CA ILE A 361 2.04 13.89 -20.71
C ILE A 361 2.70 13.71 -19.34
N GLY A 362 2.72 14.76 -18.53
CA GLY A 362 3.34 14.79 -17.21
C GLY A 362 2.62 13.97 -16.14
N ASN A 363 3.25 13.85 -14.98
CA ASN A 363 2.67 13.17 -13.82
C ASN A 363 1.46 13.93 -13.30
N GLN A 364 0.42 13.19 -12.92
CA GLN A 364 -0.81 13.75 -12.36
C GLN A 364 -1.47 14.83 -13.23
N ALA A 365 -1.13 14.89 -14.53
CA ALA A 365 -1.51 15.99 -15.41
C ALA A 365 -3.02 16.21 -15.46
N PHE A 366 -3.83 15.16 -15.38
CA PHE A 366 -5.29 15.20 -15.33
C PHE A 366 -5.86 14.55 -14.06
N GLN A 367 -5.05 14.28 -13.04
CA GLN A 367 -5.54 13.57 -11.85
C GLN A 367 -6.75 14.31 -11.23
N SER A 368 -7.77 13.55 -10.84
CA SER A 368 -9.03 14.03 -10.26
C SER A 368 -9.86 14.94 -11.18
N SER A 369 -9.59 14.97 -12.48
CA SER A 369 -10.32 15.82 -13.42
C SER A 369 -11.57 15.16 -13.99
N THR A 370 -12.56 15.98 -14.35
CA THR A 370 -13.86 15.47 -14.81
C THR A 370 -13.89 15.10 -16.29
N ILE A 371 -12.72 14.91 -16.92
CA ILE A 371 -12.63 14.56 -18.34
C ILE A 371 -13.51 13.37 -18.65
N ARG A 372 -14.29 13.45 -19.72
CA ARG A 372 -15.15 12.39 -20.26
C ARG A 372 -14.45 11.59 -21.32
N SER A 373 -13.69 12.25 -22.20
CA SER A 373 -12.93 11.56 -23.24
C SER A 373 -11.64 12.28 -23.59
N ILE A 374 -10.67 11.51 -24.07
CA ILE A 374 -9.41 12.02 -24.60
C ILE A 374 -8.99 11.27 -25.86
N ILE A 375 -8.54 12.02 -26.86
CA ILE A 375 -8.06 11.47 -28.14
C ILE A 375 -6.60 11.89 -28.32
N PHE A 376 -5.68 10.98 -28.03
CA PHE A 376 -4.24 11.22 -28.18
C PHE A 376 -3.81 11.24 -29.66
N PRO A 377 -2.89 12.14 -30.04
CA PRO A 377 -2.39 12.25 -31.42
C PRO A 377 -1.42 11.12 -31.76
N PRO A 378 -1.10 10.92 -33.06
CA PRO A 378 -0.20 9.85 -33.50
C PRO A 378 1.19 9.86 -32.85
N GLY A 379 1.70 11.03 -32.49
CA GLY A 379 3.03 11.21 -31.92
C GLY A 379 3.13 11.10 -30.39
N LEU A 380 2.13 10.56 -29.68
CA LEU A 380 2.24 10.31 -28.23
C LEU A 380 3.31 9.25 -27.93
N ILE A 381 4.32 9.62 -27.14
CA ILE A 381 5.42 8.73 -26.75
C ILE A 381 5.38 8.31 -25.28
N SER A 382 4.83 9.13 -24.37
CA SER A 382 4.78 8.79 -22.94
C SER A 382 3.62 9.47 -22.19
N ILE A 383 3.20 8.80 -21.11
CA ILE A 383 2.26 9.29 -20.11
C ILE A 383 2.93 9.18 -18.74
N GLY A 384 2.70 10.16 -17.85
CA GLY A 384 3.24 10.20 -16.50
C GLY A 384 2.44 9.39 -15.48
N ILE A 385 3.07 9.16 -14.33
CA ILE A 385 2.48 8.42 -13.20
C ILE A 385 1.23 9.16 -12.71
N ASN A 386 0.16 8.42 -12.39
CA ASN A 386 -1.14 8.97 -11.95
C ASN A 386 -1.78 9.98 -12.93
N ALA A 387 -1.36 10.05 -14.21
CA ALA A 387 -1.81 11.12 -15.11
C ALA A 387 -3.33 11.24 -15.22
N PHE A 388 -4.08 10.13 -15.15
CA PHE A 388 -5.54 10.09 -15.19
C PHE A 388 -6.13 9.35 -13.98
N ASP A 389 -5.45 9.36 -12.83
CA ASP A 389 -5.96 8.77 -11.60
C ASP A 389 -7.20 9.54 -11.13
N SER A 390 -8.25 8.81 -10.72
CA SER A 390 -9.48 9.36 -10.16
C SER A 390 -10.22 10.30 -11.12
N CYS A 391 -10.04 10.14 -12.43
CA CYS A 391 -10.87 10.77 -13.47
C CYS A 391 -12.21 10.03 -13.59
N VAL A 392 -13.05 10.14 -12.56
CA VAL A 392 -14.29 9.33 -12.43
C VAL A 392 -15.28 9.49 -13.59
N SER A 393 -15.20 10.58 -14.37
CA SER A 393 -16.06 10.82 -15.53
C SER A 393 -15.52 10.21 -16.84
N LEU A 394 -14.26 9.74 -16.85
CA LEU A 394 -13.58 9.30 -18.05
C LEU A 394 -14.21 8.01 -18.56
N LYS A 395 -14.74 8.05 -19.79
CA LYS A 395 -15.40 6.93 -20.46
C LYS A 395 -14.55 6.33 -21.57
N ASN A 396 -13.90 7.18 -22.36
CA ASN A 396 -13.22 6.78 -23.59
C ASN A 396 -11.81 7.34 -23.67
N VAL A 397 -10.84 6.48 -23.97
CA VAL A 397 -9.46 6.84 -24.27
C VAL A 397 -9.10 6.29 -25.64
N THR A 398 -8.73 7.19 -26.56
CA THR A 398 -8.39 6.83 -27.94
C THR A 398 -6.93 7.17 -28.23
N PHE A 399 -6.19 6.21 -28.78
CA PHE A 399 -4.84 6.40 -29.29
C PHE A 399 -4.87 6.39 -30.82
N LYS A 400 -4.50 7.50 -31.48
CA LYS A 400 -4.38 7.53 -32.95
C LYS A 400 -3.08 6.92 -33.47
N GLY A 401 -2.07 6.78 -32.61
CA GLY A 401 -0.74 6.28 -32.96
C GLY A 401 -0.30 5.05 -32.18
N ASN A 402 0.93 4.61 -32.44
CA ASN A 402 1.52 3.38 -31.92
C ASN A 402 2.97 3.61 -31.44
N LYS A 403 3.29 4.80 -30.94
CA LYS A 403 4.63 5.14 -30.42
C LYS A 403 4.77 4.89 -28.92
N ILE A 404 3.70 5.04 -28.15
CA ILE A 404 3.69 4.80 -26.70
C ILE A 404 4.09 3.36 -26.37
N LYS A 405 4.98 3.21 -25.39
CA LYS A 405 5.50 1.90 -24.96
C LYS A 405 4.95 1.44 -23.62
N ASN A 406 4.59 2.37 -22.74
CA ASN A 406 4.28 2.04 -21.35
C ASN A 406 3.01 2.75 -20.90
N ILE A 407 2.14 2.03 -20.20
CA ILE A 407 1.12 2.62 -19.34
C ILE A 407 1.69 2.66 -17.91
N PRO A 408 1.93 3.83 -17.31
CA PRO A 408 2.64 3.94 -16.03
C PRO A 408 1.78 3.52 -14.84
N ASN A 409 2.41 3.42 -13.67
CA ASN A 409 1.72 3.10 -12.41
C ASN A 409 0.57 4.08 -12.15
N TYR A 410 -0.54 3.54 -11.63
CA TYR A 410 -1.73 4.29 -11.24
C TYR A 410 -2.39 5.13 -12.35
N CYS A 411 -2.01 4.95 -13.62
CA CYS A 411 -2.38 5.86 -14.73
C CYS A 411 -3.89 6.09 -14.85
N PHE A 412 -4.69 5.03 -14.78
CA PHE A 412 -6.16 5.06 -14.89
C PHE A 412 -6.83 4.44 -13.65
N LYS A 413 -6.19 4.56 -12.48
CA LYS A 413 -6.74 4.10 -11.20
C LYS A 413 -8.03 4.85 -10.89
N ASP A 414 -9.01 4.16 -10.29
CA ASP A 414 -10.31 4.70 -9.86
C ASP A 414 -11.13 5.38 -10.97
N ASN A 415 -10.87 5.04 -12.24
CA ASN A 415 -11.67 5.49 -13.38
C ASN A 415 -12.88 4.58 -13.56
N ILE A 416 -13.82 4.69 -12.62
CA ILE A 416 -14.97 3.79 -12.46
C ILE A 416 -15.93 3.77 -13.67
N ASN A 417 -15.93 4.81 -14.52
CA ASN A 417 -16.77 4.89 -15.73
C ASN A 417 -16.01 4.61 -17.04
N LEU A 418 -14.75 4.20 -16.98
CA LEU A 418 -13.92 3.93 -18.17
C LEU A 418 -14.44 2.69 -18.88
N GLU A 419 -15.21 2.84 -19.96
CA GLU A 419 -15.83 1.71 -20.65
C GLU A 419 -14.84 1.06 -21.63
N HIS A 420 -14.13 1.85 -22.44
CA HIS A 420 -13.29 1.35 -23.53
C HIS A 420 -11.92 2.03 -23.63
N ILE A 421 -10.87 1.19 -23.70
CA ILE A 421 -9.51 1.59 -24.09
C ILE A 421 -8.91 0.54 -25.03
N ALA A 422 -8.67 0.93 -26.28
CA ALA A 422 -7.92 0.12 -27.22
C ALA A 422 -6.43 0.43 -27.06
N LEU A 423 -5.72 -0.42 -26.31
CA LEU A 423 -4.28 -0.27 -26.13
C LEU A 423 -3.55 -0.48 -27.47
N PRO A 424 -2.62 0.41 -27.85
CA PRO A 424 -1.81 0.25 -29.06
C PRO A 424 -0.96 -1.03 -29.01
N SER A 425 -0.66 -1.64 -30.16
CA SER A 425 0.14 -2.86 -30.23
C SER A 425 1.61 -2.66 -29.82
N SER A 426 2.06 -1.41 -29.76
CA SER A 426 3.40 -1.01 -29.31
C SER A 426 3.61 -1.08 -27.79
N ILE A 427 2.57 -1.32 -27.00
CA ILE A 427 2.68 -1.40 -25.54
C ILE A 427 3.56 -2.60 -25.14
N GLU A 428 4.64 -2.29 -24.42
CA GLU A 428 5.64 -3.20 -23.87
C GLU A 428 5.45 -3.40 -22.36
N SER A 429 4.87 -2.43 -21.64
CA SER A 429 4.54 -2.63 -20.22
C SER A 429 3.31 -1.87 -19.71
N ILE A 430 2.71 -2.41 -18.65
CA ILE A 430 1.60 -1.82 -17.89
C ILE A 430 1.94 -1.90 -16.40
N GLY A 431 1.98 -0.74 -15.75
CA GLY A 431 2.47 -0.57 -14.38
C GLY A 431 1.50 -0.99 -13.27
N GLU A 432 2.00 -0.87 -12.04
CA GLU A 432 1.27 -1.22 -10.81
C GLU A 432 -0.02 -0.40 -10.69
N TYR A 433 -1.15 -1.05 -10.37
CA TYR A 433 -2.45 -0.41 -10.21
C TYR A 433 -2.92 0.43 -11.41
N ALA A 434 -2.37 0.25 -12.62
CA ALA A 434 -2.66 1.11 -13.77
C ALA A 434 -4.15 1.23 -14.10
N PHE A 435 -4.96 0.20 -13.84
CA PHE A 435 -6.40 0.17 -14.06
C PHE A 435 -7.17 -0.27 -12.79
N TYR A 436 -6.57 -0.14 -11.61
CA TYR A 436 -7.18 -0.53 -10.33
C TYR A 436 -8.55 0.12 -10.16
N ASN A 437 -9.56 -0.66 -9.79
CA ASN A 437 -10.94 -0.18 -9.55
C ASN A 437 -11.49 0.67 -10.72
N SER A 438 -11.18 0.27 -11.96
CA SER A 438 -11.67 0.94 -13.18
C SER A 438 -12.93 0.27 -13.75
N GLY A 439 -13.69 1.03 -14.53
CA GLY A 439 -14.86 0.55 -15.26
C GLY A 439 -14.54 -0.31 -16.49
N LEU A 440 -13.25 -0.60 -16.74
CA LEU A 440 -12.79 -1.19 -17.99
C LEU A 440 -13.49 -2.51 -18.27
N SER A 441 -14.24 -2.62 -19.38
CA SER A 441 -15.06 -3.80 -19.65
C SER A 441 -14.27 -4.98 -20.23
N SER A 442 -13.20 -4.71 -20.98
CA SER A 442 -12.36 -5.77 -21.56
C SER A 442 -10.90 -5.34 -21.65
N ALA A 443 -10.00 -6.32 -21.56
CA ALA A 443 -8.57 -6.10 -21.71
C ALA A 443 -7.98 -7.16 -22.64
N ASN A 444 -7.39 -6.72 -23.76
CA ASN A 444 -6.72 -7.58 -24.71
C ASN A 444 -5.20 -7.36 -24.68
N LEU A 445 -4.52 -8.26 -23.96
CA LEU A 445 -3.07 -8.30 -23.76
C LEU A 445 -2.48 -9.57 -24.37
N ALA A 446 -2.95 -9.96 -25.56
CA ALA A 446 -2.50 -11.18 -26.24
C ALA A 446 -1.01 -11.18 -26.60
N ASN A 447 -0.37 -10.01 -26.66
CA ASN A 447 1.05 -9.87 -26.96
C ASN A 447 1.90 -10.41 -25.79
N SER A 448 2.65 -11.48 -26.05
CA SER A 448 3.51 -12.14 -25.04
C SER A 448 4.72 -11.31 -24.59
N GLY A 449 5.07 -10.25 -25.31
CA GLY A 449 6.13 -9.32 -24.92
C GLY A 449 5.71 -8.25 -23.93
N CYS A 450 4.41 -8.08 -23.67
CA CYS A 450 3.92 -7.07 -22.73
C CYS A 450 4.13 -7.53 -21.28
N VAL A 451 4.81 -6.73 -20.46
CA VAL A 451 4.97 -6.98 -19.02
C VAL A 451 3.85 -6.28 -18.26
N VAL A 452 3.10 -7.02 -17.45
CA VAL A 452 2.00 -6.48 -16.64
C VAL A 452 2.37 -6.62 -15.17
N ASP A 453 2.25 -5.54 -14.40
CA ASP A 453 2.62 -5.50 -12.99
C ASP A 453 1.46 -5.88 -12.05
N ILE A 454 1.77 -6.03 -10.76
CA ILE A 454 0.83 -6.47 -9.73
C ILE A 454 -0.39 -5.54 -9.63
N LYS A 455 -1.55 -6.12 -9.30
CA LYS A 455 -2.81 -5.40 -9.03
C LYS A 455 -3.29 -4.48 -10.16
N CYS A 456 -2.77 -4.63 -11.37
CA CYS A 456 -3.08 -3.78 -12.52
C CYS A 456 -4.60 -3.63 -12.74
N PHE A 457 -5.37 -4.71 -12.62
CA PHE A 457 -6.82 -4.72 -12.82
C PHE A 457 -7.60 -5.11 -11.57
N MET A 458 -7.01 -5.02 -10.37
CA MET A 458 -7.71 -5.41 -9.15
C MET A 458 -8.96 -4.54 -8.95
N GLY A 459 -10.12 -5.18 -8.75
CA GLY A 459 -11.43 -4.55 -8.61
C GLY A 459 -12.01 -3.94 -9.90
N SER A 460 -11.41 -4.18 -11.07
CA SER A 460 -11.92 -3.63 -12.34
C SER A 460 -13.18 -4.35 -12.82
N SER A 461 -13.96 -3.70 -13.67
CA SER A 461 -15.20 -4.23 -14.25
C SER A 461 -14.99 -5.14 -15.47
N ILE A 462 -13.82 -5.77 -15.58
CA ILE A 462 -13.46 -6.57 -16.76
C ILE A 462 -14.34 -7.81 -16.82
N SER A 463 -15.04 -7.99 -17.94
CA SER A 463 -15.79 -9.21 -18.27
C SER A 463 -15.02 -10.18 -19.15
N GLU A 464 -14.09 -9.68 -19.97
CA GLU A 464 -13.23 -10.48 -20.83
C GLU A 464 -11.76 -10.06 -20.70
N LEU A 465 -10.90 -11.01 -20.32
CA LEU A 465 -9.45 -10.85 -20.30
C LEU A 465 -8.79 -11.82 -21.28
N THR A 466 -8.05 -11.28 -22.25
CA THR A 466 -7.10 -12.04 -23.06
C THR A 466 -5.68 -11.68 -22.63
N ILE A 467 -4.83 -12.65 -22.31
CA ILE A 467 -3.47 -12.39 -21.83
C ILE A 467 -2.46 -13.41 -22.37
N GLY A 468 -1.33 -12.92 -22.88
CA GLY A 468 -0.23 -13.72 -23.45
C GLY A 468 1.06 -13.68 -22.64
N THR A 469 1.08 -13.01 -21.48
CA THR A 469 2.27 -12.89 -20.62
C THR A 469 2.06 -13.58 -19.27
N SER A 470 3.12 -13.74 -18.48
CA SER A 470 2.99 -14.34 -17.14
C SER A 470 2.20 -13.42 -16.23
N ILE A 471 1.27 -14.01 -15.46
CA ILE A 471 0.28 -13.29 -14.67
C ILE A 471 0.86 -13.00 -13.28
N PRO A 472 0.99 -11.71 -12.88
CA PRO A 472 1.54 -11.31 -11.60
C PRO A 472 0.55 -11.52 -10.45
N HIS A 473 1.04 -11.32 -9.23
CA HIS A 473 0.24 -11.35 -8.00
C HIS A 473 -0.95 -10.37 -8.07
N GLN A 474 -2.14 -10.86 -7.69
CA GLN A 474 -3.37 -10.06 -7.59
C GLN A 474 -3.79 -9.32 -8.88
N LEU A 475 -3.36 -9.78 -10.07
CA LEU A 475 -3.62 -9.09 -11.34
C LEU A 475 -5.08 -8.60 -11.49
N CYS A 476 -6.05 -9.50 -11.32
CA CYS A 476 -7.49 -9.31 -11.44
C CYS A 476 -8.22 -9.72 -10.16
N GLN A 477 -7.64 -9.49 -8.98
CA GLN A 477 -8.32 -9.81 -7.73
C GLN A 477 -9.63 -9.00 -7.62
N TYR A 478 -10.73 -9.64 -7.22
CA TYR A 478 -12.07 -9.07 -7.11
C TYR A 478 -12.65 -8.47 -8.41
N CYS A 479 -12.22 -8.96 -9.58
CA CYS A 479 -12.91 -8.69 -10.85
C CYS A 479 -14.18 -9.54 -10.93
N VAL A 480 -15.22 -9.14 -10.19
CA VAL A 480 -16.46 -9.92 -10.00
C VAL A 480 -17.23 -10.17 -11.31
N PHE A 481 -16.99 -9.36 -12.35
CA PHE A 481 -17.64 -9.49 -13.66
C PHE A 481 -16.87 -10.35 -14.66
N LEU A 482 -15.67 -10.85 -14.32
CA LEU A 482 -14.84 -11.62 -15.24
C LEU A 482 -15.53 -12.94 -15.61
N GLU A 483 -16.04 -13.04 -16.84
CA GLU A 483 -16.71 -14.23 -17.36
C GLU A 483 -15.78 -15.07 -18.24
N THR A 484 -14.95 -14.41 -19.04
CA THR A 484 -14.10 -15.04 -20.05
C THR A 484 -12.63 -14.77 -19.79
N LEU A 485 -11.85 -15.84 -19.57
CA LEU A 485 -10.39 -15.80 -19.40
C LEU A 485 -9.70 -16.56 -20.53
N ASN A 486 -9.07 -15.81 -21.43
CA ASN A 486 -8.38 -16.30 -22.62
C ASN A 486 -6.86 -16.28 -22.42
N LEU A 487 -6.32 -17.37 -21.89
CA LEU A 487 -4.87 -17.55 -21.73
C LEU A 487 -4.21 -17.93 -23.07
N LYS A 488 -3.27 -17.11 -23.55
CA LYS A 488 -2.55 -17.30 -24.82
C LYS A 488 -1.14 -17.87 -24.61
N ILE A 489 -0.47 -18.16 -25.72
CA ILE A 489 0.94 -18.59 -25.72
C ILE A 489 1.79 -17.48 -25.09
N GLY A 490 2.63 -17.85 -24.12
CA GLY A 490 3.54 -16.94 -23.40
C GLY A 490 3.18 -16.79 -21.92
N VAL A 491 1.95 -17.15 -21.52
CA VAL A 491 1.60 -17.30 -20.09
C VAL A 491 2.37 -18.50 -19.54
N SER A 492 3.36 -18.25 -18.66
CA SER A 492 4.19 -19.31 -18.06
C SER A 492 3.87 -19.56 -16.59
N VAL A 493 3.35 -18.56 -15.88
CA VAL A 493 2.99 -18.61 -14.46
C VAL A 493 1.68 -17.86 -14.24
N ILE A 494 0.82 -18.38 -13.36
CA ILE A 494 -0.28 -17.66 -12.72
C ILE A 494 0.10 -17.42 -11.26
N GLY A 495 0.28 -16.15 -10.89
CA GLY A 495 0.70 -15.72 -9.56
C GLY A 495 -0.34 -15.97 -8.46
N PRO A 496 0.05 -15.73 -7.19
CA PRO A 496 -0.88 -15.91 -6.07
C PRO A 496 -2.01 -14.86 -6.12
N TYR A 497 -3.22 -15.27 -5.74
CA TYR A 497 -4.42 -14.41 -5.70
C TYR A 497 -4.77 -13.67 -7.00
N SER A 498 -4.20 -14.06 -8.15
CA SER A 498 -4.32 -13.30 -9.40
C SER A 498 -5.75 -13.17 -9.90
N PHE A 499 -6.63 -14.12 -9.60
CA PHE A 499 -8.05 -14.13 -9.94
C PHE A 499 -8.91 -14.42 -8.70
N ASP A 500 -8.40 -14.18 -7.49
CA ASP A 500 -9.18 -14.39 -6.28
C ASP A 500 -10.42 -13.48 -6.27
N GLY A 501 -11.60 -14.04 -6.01
CA GLY A 501 -12.86 -13.32 -6.02
C GLY A 501 -13.45 -13.02 -7.41
N CYS A 502 -12.94 -13.64 -8.49
CA CYS A 502 -13.57 -13.59 -9.82
C CYS A 502 -14.83 -14.48 -9.86
N THR A 503 -15.89 -14.06 -9.18
CA THR A 503 -17.08 -14.88 -8.91
C THR A 503 -17.91 -15.23 -10.14
N SER A 504 -17.76 -14.53 -11.26
CA SER A 504 -18.46 -14.83 -12.54
C SER A 504 -17.69 -15.76 -13.48
N LEU A 505 -16.42 -16.09 -13.18
CA LEU A 505 -15.59 -16.89 -14.07
C LEU A 505 -16.09 -18.33 -14.11
N LYS A 506 -16.52 -18.82 -15.28
CA LYS A 506 -17.12 -20.17 -15.42
C LYS A 506 -16.10 -21.25 -15.74
N GLY A 507 -15.03 -20.90 -16.45
CA GLY A 507 -14.03 -21.85 -16.90
C GLY A 507 -12.94 -21.18 -17.70
N PHE A 508 -11.84 -21.91 -17.89
CA PHE A 508 -10.73 -21.49 -18.74
C PHE A 508 -9.93 -22.70 -19.22
N THR A 509 -9.15 -22.47 -20.27
CA THR A 509 -8.21 -23.45 -20.81
C THR A 509 -6.80 -23.12 -20.39
N ILE A 510 -6.12 -24.08 -19.77
CA ILE A 510 -4.71 -23.99 -19.44
C ILE A 510 -3.90 -24.07 -20.74
N PRO A 511 -3.10 -23.04 -21.10
CA PRO A 511 -2.36 -23.02 -22.36
C PRO A 511 -1.12 -23.91 -22.30
N LYS A 512 -0.56 -24.21 -23.49
CA LYS A 512 0.62 -25.08 -23.61
C LYS A 512 1.85 -24.59 -22.84
N THR A 513 2.01 -23.28 -22.70
CA THR A 513 3.19 -22.66 -22.07
C THR A 513 3.10 -22.56 -20.54
N LEU A 514 1.94 -22.83 -19.94
CA LEU A 514 1.77 -22.63 -18.51
C LEU A 514 2.52 -23.73 -17.74
N THR A 515 3.50 -23.32 -16.93
CA THR A 515 4.32 -24.22 -16.11
C THR A 515 3.87 -24.26 -14.65
N SER A 516 3.28 -23.17 -14.13
CA SER A 516 2.88 -23.11 -12.72
C SER A 516 1.62 -22.30 -12.44
N ILE A 517 0.76 -22.83 -11.56
CA ILE A 517 -0.35 -22.11 -10.91
C ILE A 517 0.00 -21.99 -9.42
N LYS A 518 0.10 -20.77 -8.91
CA LYS A 518 0.47 -20.50 -7.51
C LYS A 518 -0.73 -20.59 -6.56
N GLY A 519 -0.42 -20.64 -5.27
CA GLY A 519 -1.41 -20.81 -4.20
C GLY A 519 -2.49 -19.73 -4.26
N PHE A 520 -3.75 -20.13 -4.05
CA PHE A 520 -4.92 -19.24 -4.02
C PHE A 520 -5.18 -18.42 -5.29
N ALA A 521 -4.57 -18.79 -6.44
CA ALA A 521 -4.70 -18.05 -7.69
C ALA A 521 -6.15 -17.82 -8.14
N PHE A 522 -7.06 -18.78 -7.91
CA PHE A 522 -8.48 -18.73 -8.26
C PHE A 522 -9.37 -18.90 -7.04
N GLN A 523 -8.90 -18.49 -5.86
CA GLN A 523 -9.69 -18.58 -4.63
C GLN A 523 -11.04 -17.84 -4.80
N THR A 524 -12.11 -18.34 -4.21
CA THR A 524 -13.45 -17.69 -4.25
C THR A 524 -14.02 -17.48 -5.67
N CYS A 525 -13.54 -18.19 -6.69
CA CYS A 525 -14.18 -18.21 -8.01
C CYS A 525 -15.43 -19.10 -7.97
N THR A 526 -16.50 -18.61 -7.33
CA THR A 526 -17.66 -19.44 -6.94
C THR A 526 -18.42 -20.06 -8.12
N SER A 527 -18.39 -19.43 -9.30
CA SER A 527 -19.04 -19.95 -10.53
C SER A 527 -18.13 -20.82 -11.39
N LEU A 528 -16.86 -21.00 -11.03
CA LEU A 528 -15.91 -21.79 -11.80
C LEU A 528 -16.34 -23.25 -11.73
N SER A 529 -16.80 -23.81 -12.85
CA SER A 529 -17.33 -25.19 -12.90
C SER A 529 -16.38 -26.18 -13.54
N THR A 530 -15.53 -25.71 -14.46
CA THR A 530 -14.69 -26.60 -15.28
C THR A 530 -13.36 -25.94 -15.64
N VAL A 531 -12.28 -26.72 -15.59
CA VAL A 531 -10.95 -26.31 -16.07
C VAL A 531 -10.48 -27.31 -17.11
N TYR A 532 -10.06 -26.81 -18.28
CA TYR A 532 -9.59 -27.64 -19.39
C TYR A 532 -8.07 -27.59 -19.49
N MET A 533 -7.43 -28.75 -19.64
CA MET A 533 -6.01 -28.83 -19.96
C MET A 533 -5.81 -29.03 -21.47
N SER A 534 -4.89 -28.26 -22.08
CA SER A 534 -4.53 -28.44 -23.48
C SER A 534 -3.66 -29.69 -23.69
N GLY A 535 -3.76 -30.32 -24.88
CA GLY A 535 -3.09 -31.59 -25.23
C GLY A 535 -1.56 -31.59 -25.13
N GLU A 536 -0.94 -30.42 -25.09
CA GLU A 536 0.52 -30.21 -24.99
C GLU A 536 0.87 -29.24 -23.85
N CYS A 537 0.09 -29.23 -22.76
CA CYS A 537 0.37 -28.39 -21.58
C CYS A 537 1.83 -28.58 -21.10
N THR A 538 2.46 -27.66 -20.36
CA THR A 538 3.79 -27.84 -19.73
C THR A 538 3.72 -27.67 -18.20
N LEU A 539 2.50 -27.73 -17.65
CA LEU A 539 2.25 -27.57 -16.22
C LEU A 539 3.08 -28.60 -15.47
N SER A 540 3.91 -28.11 -14.55
CA SER A 540 4.78 -28.92 -13.71
C SER A 540 4.49 -28.70 -12.22
N ARG A 541 3.88 -27.56 -11.87
CA ARG A 541 3.60 -27.18 -10.49
C ARG A 541 2.24 -26.51 -10.31
N VAL A 542 1.33 -27.16 -9.60
CA VAL A 542 0.10 -26.54 -9.08
C VAL A 542 0.23 -26.50 -7.56
N ASP A 543 0.27 -25.30 -6.98
CA ASP A 543 0.24 -25.15 -5.52
C ASP A 543 -1.19 -25.44 -5.03
N GLY A 544 -1.33 -26.16 -3.91
CA GLY A 544 -2.66 -26.43 -3.35
C GLY A 544 -3.34 -25.16 -2.83
N GLY A 545 -4.65 -25.27 -2.58
CA GLY A 545 -5.50 -24.13 -2.24
C GLY A 545 -5.78 -23.17 -3.42
N CYS A 546 -5.25 -23.42 -4.62
CA CYS A 546 -5.48 -22.59 -5.80
C CYS A 546 -6.96 -22.47 -6.20
N PHE A 547 -7.80 -23.43 -5.82
CA PHE A 547 -9.26 -23.44 -6.02
C PHE A 547 -10.05 -23.45 -4.68
N TYR A 548 -9.46 -22.92 -3.61
CA TYR A 548 -10.14 -22.80 -2.32
C TYR A 548 -11.44 -21.97 -2.49
N GLU A 549 -12.56 -22.46 -1.95
CA GLU A 549 -13.90 -21.85 -2.09
C GLU A 549 -14.44 -21.73 -3.54
N CYS A 550 -13.93 -22.51 -4.49
CA CYS A 550 -14.58 -22.70 -5.80
C CYS A 550 -15.75 -23.68 -5.71
N PHE A 551 -16.91 -23.21 -5.26
CA PHE A 551 -18.07 -24.05 -4.92
C PHE A 551 -18.62 -24.88 -6.09
N SER A 552 -18.48 -24.40 -7.32
CA SER A 552 -19.01 -25.07 -8.52
C SER A 552 -18.01 -26.01 -9.18
N LEU A 553 -16.74 -26.02 -8.76
CA LEU A 553 -15.68 -26.75 -9.47
C LEU A 553 -15.68 -28.22 -9.06
N THR A 554 -16.17 -29.08 -9.94
CA THR A 554 -16.27 -30.53 -9.68
C THR A 554 -15.33 -31.37 -10.54
N GLU A 555 -14.78 -30.81 -11.62
CA GLU A 555 -13.98 -31.55 -12.59
C GLU A 555 -12.82 -30.74 -13.18
N ILE A 556 -11.69 -31.40 -13.40
CA ILE A 556 -10.58 -30.94 -14.23
C ILE A 556 -10.47 -31.91 -15.41
N ILE A 557 -10.65 -31.40 -16.63
CA ILE A 557 -10.65 -32.23 -17.85
C ILE A 557 -9.23 -32.29 -18.40
N LEU A 558 -8.67 -33.51 -18.40
CA LEU A 558 -7.34 -33.83 -18.92
C LEU A 558 -7.41 -34.27 -20.40
N PRO A 559 -6.35 -34.04 -21.19
CA PRO A 559 -6.20 -34.67 -22.50
C PRO A 559 -6.20 -36.21 -22.38
N PRO A 560 -6.82 -36.96 -23.32
CA PRO A 560 -6.88 -38.43 -23.26
C PRO A 560 -5.52 -39.13 -23.19
N SER A 561 -4.44 -38.46 -23.60
CA SER A 561 -3.07 -38.98 -23.63
C SER A 561 -2.13 -38.32 -22.62
N ASP A 562 -2.64 -37.62 -21.59
CA ASP A 562 -1.75 -36.98 -20.60
C ASP A 562 -1.06 -38.02 -19.72
N GLN A 563 0.27 -38.07 -19.81
CA GLN A 563 1.13 -39.01 -19.06
C GLN A 563 1.74 -38.39 -17.79
N ARG A 564 1.27 -37.22 -17.36
CA ARG A 564 1.87 -36.48 -16.23
C ARG A 564 0.91 -36.29 -15.09
N TYR A 565 -0.37 -36.14 -15.39
CA TYR A 565 -1.41 -35.97 -14.40
C TYR A 565 -2.51 -37.02 -14.54
N ARG A 566 -3.17 -37.30 -13.42
CA ARG A 566 -4.42 -38.05 -13.37
C ARG A 566 -5.42 -37.27 -12.53
N PHE A 567 -6.66 -37.27 -12.98
CA PHE A 567 -7.77 -36.68 -12.24
C PHE A 567 -8.81 -37.78 -12.01
N GLU A 568 -8.85 -38.29 -10.79
CA GLU A 568 -9.71 -39.40 -10.39
C GLU A 568 -10.27 -39.13 -8.99
N ASN A 569 -11.56 -39.41 -8.77
CA ASN A 569 -12.22 -39.25 -7.46
C ASN A 569 -11.98 -37.87 -6.80
N GLY A 570 -12.11 -36.80 -7.59
CA GLY A 570 -11.94 -35.42 -7.12
C GLY A 570 -10.49 -35.00 -6.85
N ALA A 571 -9.51 -35.87 -7.05
CA ALA A 571 -8.09 -35.57 -6.81
C ALA A 571 -7.28 -35.47 -8.10
N LEU A 572 -6.53 -34.39 -8.23
CA LEU A 572 -5.45 -34.21 -9.20
C LEU A 572 -4.14 -34.71 -8.58
N THR A 573 -3.55 -35.74 -9.18
CA THR A 573 -2.27 -36.31 -8.79
C THR A 573 -1.28 -36.24 -9.95
N ASN A 574 0.00 -36.48 -9.68
CA ASN A 574 0.90 -36.89 -10.77
C ASN A 574 0.51 -38.26 -11.33
N TYR A 575 1.06 -38.63 -12.49
CA TYR A 575 0.63 -39.81 -13.24
C TYR A 575 0.82 -41.13 -12.48
N ASP A 576 1.91 -41.26 -11.72
CA ASP A 576 2.19 -42.44 -10.89
C ASP A 576 1.39 -42.45 -9.57
N GLN A 577 0.56 -41.44 -9.34
CA GLN A 577 -0.23 -41.23 -8.11
C GLN A 577 0.63 -41.25 -6.83
N THR A 578 1.88 -40.78 -6.92
CA THR A 578 2.81 -40.69 -5.78
C THR A 578 2.71 -39.36 -5.02
N ASN A 579 2.09 -38.34 -5.61
CA ASN A 579 1.85 -37.03 -5.01
C ASN A 579 0.44 -36.54 -5.31
N LEU A 580 -0.33 -36.25 -4.25
CA LEU A 580 -1.63 -35.58 -4.36
C LEU A 580 -1.41 -34.08 -4.35
N ILE A 581 -1.81 -33.42 -5.42
CA ILE A 581 -1.49 -32.02 -5.69
C ILE A 581 -2.64 -31.13 -5.26
N VAL A 582 -3.84 -31.42 -5.77
CA VAL A 582 -5.08 -30.69 -5.46
C VAL A 582 -6.21 -31.70 -5.31
N PHE A 583 -7.02 -31.53 -4.28
CA PHE A 583 -8.33 -32.15 -4.19
C PHE A 583 -9.39 -31.06 -4.36
N LEU A 584 -10.33 -31.27 -5.27
CA LEU A 584 -11.42 -30.33 -5.49
C LEU A 584 -12.36 -30.34 -4.26
N PRO A 585 -12.42 -29.24 -3.49
CA PRO A 585 -13.08 -29.26 -2.18
C PRO A 585 -14.59 -29.60 -2.26
N TYR A 586 -15.20 -29.30 -3.40
CA TYR A 586 -16.63 -29.47 -3.68
C TYR A 586 -16.94 -30.60 -4.67
N SER A 587 -15.99 -31.52 -4.89
CA SER A 587 -16.17 -32.72 -5.74
C SER A 587 -17.30 -33.67 -5.29
N GLY A 588 -17.87 -33.48 -4.10
CA GLY A 588 -18.87 -34.38 -3.51
C GLY A 588 -18.30 -35.67 -2.91
N VAL A 589 -16.98 -35.88 -2.99
CA VAL A 589 -16.32 -37.08 -2.48
C VAL A 589 -16.29 -37.07 -0.95
N LYS A 590 -17.05 -38.00 -0.36
CA LYS A 590 -17.14 -38.16 1.11
C LYS A 590 -16.05 -39.02 1.71
N ASN A 591 -15.66 -40.07 0.99
CA ASN A 591 -14.68 -41.05 1.44
C ASN A 591 -13.56 -41.08 0.40
N PHE A 592 -12.35 -40.69 0.80
CA PHE A 592 -11.20 -40.71 -0.08
C PHE A 592 -10.27 -41.86 0.29
N ILE A 593 -10.04 -42.77 -0.66
CA ILE A 593 -9.07 -43.85 -0.53
C ILE A 593 -7.76 -43.35 -1.14
N VAL A 594 -6.72 -43.27 -0.33
CA VAL A 594 -5.40 -42.83 -0.77
C VAL A 594 -4.75 -43.97 -1.57
N PRO A 595 -4.33 -43.73 -2.83
CA PRO A 595 -3.62 -44.73 -3.63
C PRO A 595 -2.42 -45.33 -2.91
N MET A 596 -2.18 -46.63 -3.09
CA MET A 596 -1.07 -47.34 -2.43
C MET A 596 0.32 -46.81 -2.85
N THR A 597 0.42 -46.18 -4.02
CA THR A 597 1.67 -45.57 -4.52
C THR A 597 1.93 -44.20 -3.89
N MET A 598 0.94 -43.60 -3.21
CA MET A 598 1.03 -42.25 -2.65
C MET A 598 2.15 -42.13 -1.61
N ARG A 599 3.01 -41.11 -1.78
CA ARG A 599 4.11 -40.76 -0.88
C ARG A 599 3.87 -39.44 -0.17
N THR A 600 3.17 -38.51 -0.82
CA THR A 600 2.95 -37.15 -0.30
C THR A 600 1.50 -36.71 -0.49
N ILE A 601 0.89 -36.18 0.57
CA ILE A 601 -0.25 -35.28 0.47
C ILE A 601 0.31 -33.86 0.44
N GLY A 602 0.16 -33.16 -0.70
CA GLY A 602 0.77 -31.86 -0.94
C GLY A 602 0.23 -30.74 -0.06
N GLN A 603 0.93 -29.60 -0.10
CA GLN A 603 0.55 -28.38 0.61
C GLN A 603 -0.87 -27.96 0.24
N CYS A 604 -1.70 -27.63 1.23
CA CYS A 604 -3.09 -27.19 1.05
C CYS A 604 -3.97 -28.11 0.17
N ALA A 605 -3.60 -29.37 0.01
CA ALA A 605 -4.18 -30.28 -0.97
C ALA A 605 -5.70 -30.50 -0.79
N PHE A 606 -6.14 -30.82 0.42
CA PHE A 606 -7.54 -31.01 0.81
C PHE A 606 -8.15 -29.76 1.45
N MET A 607 -7.45 -28.62 1.46
CA MET A 607 -7.85 -27.45 2.23
C MET A 607 -9.29 -27.03 1.92
N GLY A 608 -10.09 -26.84 2.97
CA GLY A 608 -11.46 -26.36 2.85
C GLY A 608 -12.44 -27.34 2.19
N SER A 609 -12.23 -28.65 2.31
CA SER A 609 -13.11 -29.67 1.72
C SER A 609 -14.32 -30.01 2.62
N PRO A 610 -15.52 -29.41 2.42
CA PRO A 610 -16.66 -29.67 3.30
C PRO A 610 -17.29 -31.05 3.06
N SER A 611 -17.13 -31.63 1.87
CA SER A 611 -17.74 -32.94 1.58
C SER A 611 -16.93 -34.09 2.16
N LEU A 612 -15.64 -33.89 2.44
CA LEU A 612 -14.74 -34.94 2.87
C LEU A 612 -14.99 -35.33 4.34
N ILE A 613 -15.44 -36.56 4.55
CA ILE A 613 -15.79 -37.12 5.86
C ILE A 613 -14.72 -38.10 6.33
N ARG A 614 -14.18 -38.94 5.43
CA ARG A 614 -13.25 -40.01 5.79
C ARG A 614 -12.08 -40.12 4.80
N VAL A 615 -10.88 -40.38 5.33
CA VAL A 615 -9.68 -40.63 4.52
C VAL A 615 -9.03 -41.95 4.94
N PHE A 616 -8.81 -42.84 3.97
CA PHE A 616 -8.25 -44.17 4.18
C PHE A 616 -6.86 -44.30 3.54
N PHE A 617 -5.83 -44.39 4.36
CA PHE A 617 -4.47 -44.69 3.96
C PHE A 617 -4.27 -46.22 4.00
N ASN A 618 -4.52 -46.88 2.86
CA ASN A 618 -4.53 -48.34 2.76
C ASN A 618 -3.16 -48.96 2.40
N GLY A 619 -2.15 -48.16 2.07
CA GLY A 619 -0.78 -48.59 1.78
C GLY A 619 0.25 -48.08 2.80
N ASN A 620 1.50 -48.54 2.66
CA ASN A 620 2.60 -48.16 3.56
C ASN A 620 3.55 -47.09 2.99
N ASN A 621 3.27 -46.53 1.81
CA ASN A 621 4.22 -45.63 1.11
C ASN A 621 4.12 -44.16 1.52
N ILE A 622 3.06 -43.76 2.23
CA ILE A 622 2.86 -42.37 2.65
C ILE A 622 3.97 -41.95 3.62
N GLN A 623 4.67 -40.86 3.28
CA GLN A 623 5.81 -40.33 4.03
C GLN A 623 5.54 -38.92 4.55
N THR A 624 4.81 -38.10 3.79
CA THR A 624 4.62 -36.68 4.08
C THR A 624 3.16 -36.28 3.99
N ILE A 625 2.66 -35.56 5.00
CA ILE A 625 1.44 -34.75 4.92
C ILE A 625 1.88 -33.29 5.09
N ASP A 626 1.78 -32.46 4.06
CA ASP A 626 2.47 -31.16 4.04
C ASP A 626 1.69 -30.02 4.74
N TYR A 627 2.26 -28.81 4.71
CA TYR A 627 1.68 -27.58 5.27
C TYR A 627 0.21 -27.41 4.90
N GLN A 628 -0.65 -27.22 5.91
CA GLN A 628 -2.10 -27.00 5.75
C GLN A 628 -2.84 -28.05 4.87
N ALA A 629 -2.29 -29.25 4.69
CA ALA A 629 -2.84 -30.26 3.77
C ALA A 629 -4.33 -30.56 3.96
N PHE A 630 -4.84 -30.64 5.19
CA PHE A 630 -6.24 -30.86 5.55
C PHE A 630 -6.88 -29.65 6.23
N LYS A 631 -6.26 -28.47 6.17
CA LYS A 631 -6.77 -27.29 6.89
C LYS A 631 -8.23 -27.01 6.53
N ASP A 632 -9.04 -26.70 7.54
CA ASP A 632 -10.47 -26.38 7.41
C ASP A 632 -11.34 -27.50 6.80
N CYS A 633 -10.89 -28.77 6.84
CA CYS A 633 -11.75 -29.93 6.57
C CYS A 633 -12.72 -30.19 7.75
N LYS A 634 -13.71 -29.32 7.91
CA LYS A 634 -14.60 -29.27 9.09
C LYS A 634 -15.40 -30.55 9.33
N ASN A 635 -15.72 -31.31 8.27
CA ASN A 635 -16.51 -32.54 8.34
C ASN A 635 -15.68 -33.83 8.38
N LEU A 636 -14.34 -33.71 8.28
CA LEU A 636 -13.44 -34.86 8.34
C LEU A 636 -13.46 -35.44 9.76
N ASN A 637 -14.10 -36.60 9.92
CA ASN A 637 -14.34 -37.23 11.22
C ASN A 637 -13.51 -38.50 11.45
N LEU A 638 -12.97 -39.11 10.39
CA LEU A 638 -12.16 -40.32 10.50
C LEU A 638 -10.97 -40.28 9.53
N VAL A 639 -9.78 -40.46 10.09
CA VAL A 639 -8.57 -40.77 9.33
C VAL A 639 -8.04 -42.14 9.75
N PHE A 640 -7.99 -43.05 8.80
CA PHE A 640 -7.59 -44.44 9.01
C PHE A 640 -6.26 -44.75 8.32
N PHE A 641 -5.34 -45.39 9.02
CA PHE A 641 -4.09 -45.93 8.48
C PHE A 641 -4.03 -47.44 8.69
N SER A 642 -3.93 -48.22 7.61
CA SER A 642 -3.74 -49.69 7.69
C SER A 642 -2.31 -50.04 8.12
N SER A 643 -1.35 -49.22 7.67
CA SER A 643 0.07 -49.25 7.97
C SER A 643 0.60 -47.84 7.79
N SER A 644 1.80 -47.53 8.27
CA SER A 644 2.34 -46.17 8.10
C SER A 644 3.86 -46.13 8.10
N SER A 645 4.39 -45.42 7.10
CA SER A 645 5.77 -44.96 7.01
C SER A 645 5.86 -43.43 7.06
N ILE A 646 4.86 -42.77 7.67
CA ILE A 646 4.82 -41.31 7.78
C ILE A 646 6.03 -40.83 8.58
N LYS A 647 6.68 -39.77 8.09
CA LYS A 647 7.89 -39.17 8.68
C LYS A 647 7.62 -37.74 9.11
N THR A 648 6.87 -37.00 8.30
CA THR A 648 6.65 -35.57 8.49
C THR A 648 5.18 -35.20 8.32
N ILE A 649 4.72 -34.33 9.22
CA ILE A 649 3.45 -33.63 9.14
C ILE A 649 3.77 -32.12 9.24
N GLY A 650 3.40 -31.37 8.20
CA GLY A 650 3.66 -29.94 8.10
C GLY A 650 2.82 -29.12 9.07
N ASP A 651 3.25 -27.87 9.29
CA ASP A 651 2.56 -26.95 10.17
C ASP A 651 1.10 -26.75 9.75
N GLN A 652 0.20 -26.70 10.74
CA GLN A 652 -1.24 -26.51 10.53
C GLN A 652 -1.92 -27.54 9.60
N ALA A 653 -1.30 -28.71 9.36
CA ALA A 653 -1.83 -29.71 8.45
C ALA A 653 -3.29 -30.09 8.76
N PHE A 654 -3.69 -30.16 10.03
CA PHE A 654 -5.06 -30.48 10.47
C PHE A 654 -5.74 -29.31 11.21
N ASP A 655 -5.29 -28.08 10.99
CA ASP A 655 -5.93 -26.91 11.61
C ASP A 655 -7.38 -26.76 11.12
N GLY A 656 -8.30 -26.30 11.98
CA GLY A 656 -9.73 -26.24 11.65
C GLY A 656 -10.47 -27.60 11.51
N CYS A 657 -9.79 -28.75 11.59
CA CYS A 657 -10.41 -30.09 11.60
C CYS A 657 -11.00 -30.43 12.98
N THR A 658 -12.11 -29.81 13.35
CA THR A 658 -12.67 -29.92 14.71
C THR A 658 -13.13 -31.33 15.09
N LEU A 659 -13.63 -32.12 14.14
CA LEU A 659 -14.09 -33.49 14.38
C LEU A 659 -12.93 -34.48 14.58
N LEU A 660 -11.74 -34.19 14.04
CA LEU A 660 -10.52 -34.98 14.27
C LEU A 660 -9.91 -34.84 15.66
N ARG A 661 -10.53 -34.02 16.52
CA ARG A 661 -10.13 -33.85 17.93
C ARG A 661 -11.02 -34.67 18.87
N LYS A 662 -12.04 -35.35 18.34
CA LYS A 662 -12.96 -36.20 19.10
C LYS A 662 -12.43 -37.61 19.22
N CYS A 663 -12.92 -38.34 20.20
CA CYS A 663 -12.55 -39.74 20.38
C CYS A 663 -12.84 -40.60 19.14
N GLY A 664 -11.93 -41.53 18.84
CA GLY A 664 -12.07 -42.51 17.76
C GLY A 664 -11.93 -41.91 16.35
N SER A 665 -11.52 -40.65 16.23
CA SER A 665 -11.37 -39.99 14.92
C SER A 665 -10.08 -40.37 14.18
N PHE A 666 -9.12 -41.01 14.86
CA PHE A 666 -7.94 -41.61 14.25
C PHE A 666 -7.83 -43.08 14.60
N SER A 667 -7.56 -43.91 13.59
CA SER A 667 -7.20 -45.32 13.76
C SER A 667 -5.87 -45.56 13.04
N THR A 668 -4.78 -45.66 13.80
CA THR A 668 -3.41 -45.69 13.25
C THR A 668 -2.51 -46.65 14.01
N PRO A 669 -1.47 -47.24 13.38
CA PRO A 669 -0.43 -47.97 14.09
C PRO A 669 0.37 -47.05 15.03
N SER A 670 0.95 -47.61 16.11
CA SER A 670 1.57 -46.83 17.20
C SER A 670 2.73 -45.92 16.74
N ASN A 671 3.45 -46.28 15.68
CA ASN A 671 4.54 -45.47 15.13
C ASN A 671 4.04 -44.15 14.51
N ALA A 672 2.89 -44.17 13.84
CA ALA A 672 2.27 -42.99 13.23
C ALA A 672 1.61 -42.08 14.28
N GLN A 673 1.01 -42.70 15.31
CA GLN A 673 0.30 -41.97 16.38
C GLN A 673 1.18 -40.91 17.03
N LYS A 674 2.44 -41.24 17.36
CA LYS A 674 3.38 -40.29 17.96
C LYS A 674 3.59 -39.05 17.08
N ILE A 675 3.82 -39.27 15.78
CA ILE A 675 4.07 -38.20 14.81
C ILE A 675 2.82 -37.33 14.64
N ILE A 676 1.63 -37.92 14.56
CA ILE A 676 0.36 -37.19 14.41
C ILE A 676 0.03 -36.35 15.65
N ILE A 677 0.35 -36.83 16.86
CA ILE A 677 0.19 -36.04 18.09
C ILE A 677 1.18 -34.87 18.13
N GLU A 678 2.47 -35.14 17.93
CA GLU A 678 3.54 -34.15 18.13
C GLU A 678 3.58 -33.08 17.03
N GLN A 679 3.52 -33.50 15.77
CA GLN A 679 3.62 -32.62 14.61
C GLN A 679 2.24 -32.17 14.12
N GLY A 680 1.28 -33.10 14.03
CA GLY A 680 -0.09 -32.80 13.61
C GLY A 680 -0.95 -32.06 14.65
N LYS A 681 -0.47 -31.91 15.89
CA LYS A 681 -1.18 -31.25 17.01
C LYS A 681 -2.59 -31.82 17.26
N ILE A 682 -2.74 -33.13 17.07
CA ILE A 682 -3.96 -33.89 17.35
C ILE A 682 -3.91 -34.40 18.81
N PRO A 683 -4.97 -34.22 19.60
CA PRO A 683 -4.98 -34.67 21.00
C PRO A 683 -5.02 -36.20 21.10
N SER A 684 -4.41 -36.77 22.14
CA SER A 684 -4.33 -38.21 22.37
C SER A 684 -5.70 -38.91 22.46
N ILE A 685 -6.73 -38.20 22.93
CA ILE A 685 -8.13 -38.68 22.97
C ILE A 685 -8.62 -39.16 21.60
N ALA A 686 -8.11 -38.58 20.50
CA ALA A 686 -8.51 -38.92 19.14
C ALA A 686 -8.19 -40.36 18.73
N PHE A 687 -7.26 -41.01 19.43
CA PHE A 687 -6.82 -42.39 19.17
C PHE A 687 -7.41 -43.40 20.14
N GLN A 688 -8.28 -42.96 21.06
CA GLN A 688 -8.90 -43.85 22.03
C GLN A 688 -10.11 -44.56 21.43
N ASP A 689 -10.29 -45.80 21.85
CA ASP A 689 -11.31 -46.72 21.37
C ASP A 689 -12.53 -46.82 22.29
N ASP A 690 -12.38 -46.41 23.55
CA ASP A 690 -13.39 -46.51 24.61
C ASP A 690 -13.55 -45.15 25.29
N CYS A 691 -14.62 -44.44 24.92
CA CYS A 691 -14.84 -43.05 25.34
C CYS A 691 -16.14 -42.86 26.11
N GLY A 692 -16.59 -43.91 26.79
CA GLY A 692 -17.74 -43.83 27.70
C GLY A 692 -19.08 -43.52 27.02
N LEU A 693 -19.19 -43.70 25.69
CA LEU A 693 -20.47 -43.68 25.00
C LEU A 693 -21.18 -45.01 25.30
N MET A 694 -22.34 -44.96 25.96
CA MET A 694 -23.26 -46.10 26.04
C MET A 694 -23.70 -46.45 24.62
N ILE A 695 -23.04 -47.43 24.00
CA ILE A 695 -23.45 -48.00 22.72
C ILE A 695 -24.72 -48.82 22.97
N SER A 696 -25.90 -48.27 22.72
CA SER A 696 -27.10 -49.08 22.54
C SER A 696 -27.07 -49.67 21.13
N CYS A 697 -26.40 -50.79 20.94
CA CYS A 697 -26.54 -51.56 19.71
C CYS A 697 -27.99 -52.04 19.58
N LYS A 698 -28.77 -51.45 18.66
CA LYS A 698 -30.04 -52.06 18.22
C LYS A 698 -29.70 -53.15 17.22
N HIS A 699 -30.09 -54.39 17.52
CA HIS A 699 -29.94 -55.51 16.61
C HIS A 699 -30.81 -55.27 15.37
N ILE A 700 -30.21 -54.95 14.23
CA ILE A 700 -30.93 -54.84 12.95
C ILE A 700 -30.80 -56.20 12.26
N GLN A 701 -31.93 -56.91 12.10
CA GLN A 701 -31.98 -58.09 11.24
C GLN A 701 -31.98 -57.63 9.77
N TYR A 702 -30.88 -57.90 9.07
CA TYR A 702 -30.69 -57.87 7.62
C TYR A 702 -31.03 -56.56 6.87
N PRO A 703 -30.06 -55.64 6.69
CA PRO A 703 -30.04 -54.81 5.50
C PRO A 703 -29.30 -55.56 4.37
N GLU A 704 -29.85 -55.54 3.15
CA GLU A 704 -29.08 -55.89 1.95
C GLU A 704 -27.94 -54.87 1.77
N ILE A 705 -26.71 -55.25 2.13
CA ILE A 705 -25.53 -54.42 1.95
C ILE A 705 -24.94 -54.72 0.57
N SER A 706 -24.88 -53.71 -0.31
CA SER A 706 -24.21 -53.84 -1.60
C SER A 706 -22.74 -54.25 -1.43
N SER A 707 -22.31 -55.27 -2.15
CA SER A 707 -20.94 -55.83 -2.11
C SER A 707 -19.84 -54.82 -2.46
N SER A 708 -20.20 -53.71 -3.12
CA SER A 708 -19.29 -52.59 -3.42
C SER A 708 -18.79 -51.84 -2.17
N TYR A 709 -19.54 -51.80 -1.07
CA TYR A 709 -19.11 -51.17 0.19
C TYR A 709 -18.14 -52.04 1.01
N LEU A 710 -18.10 -53.34 0.72
CA LEU A 710 -17.27 -54.32 1.43
C LEU A 710 -15.96 -54.64 0.68
N TYR A 711 -15.85 -54.31 -0.60
CA TYR A 711 -14.72 -54.66 -1.45
C TYR A 711 -13.32 -54.25 -0.91
N PRO A 712 -13.14 -53.08 -0.25
CA PRO A 712 -11.85 -52.73 0.36
C PRO A 712 -11.42 -53.64 1.52
N PHE A 713 -12.37 -54.38 2.10
CA PHE A 713 -12.17 -55.23 3.27
C PHE A 713 -12.10 -56.73 2.91
N ILE A 714 -12.57 -57.11 1.71
CA ILE A 714 -12.59 -58.50 1.23
C ILE A 714 -11.20 -58.93 0.69
N SER A 715 -10.30 -58.02 0.33
CA SER A 715 -8.94 -58.38 -0.13
C SER A 715 -7.95 -58.70 1.01
N LEU A 716 -8.39 -58.71 2.27
CA LEU A 716 -7.56 -59.06 3.43
C LEU A 716 -7.63 -60.57 3.67
N SER A 717 -6.59 -61.31 3.28
CA SER A 717 -6.43 -62.71 3.68
C SER A 717 -6.23 -62.84 5.19
N PHE A 718 -7.28 -63.33 5.87
CA PHE A 718 -7.33 -63.96 7.20
C PHE A 718 -6.47 -63.38 8.34
N HIS A 719 -7.05 -62.43 9.08
CA HIS A 719 -7.36 -62.58 10.51
C HIS A 719 -8.53 -61.62 10.82
N ILE A 720 -9.73 -62.18 11.05
CA ILE A 720 -10.91 -61.40 11.46
C ILE A 720 -10.63 -60.93 12.89
N SER A 721 -9.99 -59.77 12.99
CA SER A 721 -9.80 -59.04 14.23
C SER A 721 -10.99 -58.11 14.45
N ILE A 722 -11.28 -57.79 15.72
CA ILE A 722 -12.33 -56.87 16.20
C ILE A 722 -12.42 -55.56 15.39
N TYR A 723 -11.33 -55.16 14.72
CA TYR A 723 -11.23 -54.03 13.80
C TYR A 723 -12.19 -54.05 12.60
N VAL A 724 -12.45 -55.20 11.96
CA VAL A 724 -13.37 -55.26 10.79
C VAL A 724 -14.81 -55.05 11.23
N ILE A 725 -15.19 -55.59 12.38
CA ILE A 725 -16.52 -55.41 12.99
C ILE A 725 -16.71 -53.94 13.40
N LYS A 726 -15.67 -53.29 13.94
CA LYS A 726 -15.68 -51.84 14.27
C LYS A 726 -15.86 -50.94 13.06
N ILE A 727 -15.21 -51.25 11.93
CA ILE A 727 -15.33 -50.45 10.70
C ILE A 727 -16.74 -50.57 10.13
N VAL A 728 -17.32 -51.77 10.13
CA VAL A 728 -18.72 -51.96 9.73
C VAL A 728 -19.65 -51.19 10.67
N CYS A 729 -19.49 -51.26 11.99
CA CYS A 729 -20.31 -50.50 12.94
C CYS A 729 -20.20 -48.97 12.78
N ASN A 730 -19.01 -48.40 12.57
CA ASN A 730 -18.80 -46.95 12.37
C ASN A 730 -19.19 -46.43 10.98
N ILE A 731 -19.39 -47.32 10.00
CA ILE A 731 -19.94 -46.97 8.69
C ILE A 731 -21.47 -46.84 8.75
N PHE A 732 -22.13 -47.60 9.64
CA PHE A 732 -23.60 -47.68 9.77
C PHE A 732 -24.19 -46.88 10.95
N SER A 733 -23.36 -46.28 11.80
CA SER A 733 -23.74 -45.22 12.77
C SER A 733 -23.42 -43.84 12.22
#